data_AF-A0A3M5GML9-F1
#
_entry.id   AF-A0A3M5GML9-F1
#
_cell.length_a   1.000
_cell.length_b   1.000
_cell.length_c   1.000
_cell.angle_alpha   90.00
_cell.angle_beta   90.00
_cell.angle_gamma   90.00
#
_symmetry.space_group_name_H-M   'P 1'
#
loop_
_entity.id
_entity.type
_entity.pdbx_description
1 polymer ?
#
loop_
_entity_poly.entity_id
_entity_poly.type
_entity_poly.pdbx_seq_one_letter_code
_entity_poly.pdbx_strand_id
1 'polypeptide(L)'
;GFTGLGSGKGGTLNISYNATLDRTYVKSLDADASGNRFELGLSGNLKDTLNASHFIFQRVIEGTAGGDTLTGTDGNDVMNGNAGTDRINGGAGADLINGGADADILTGGAGADLFIYNSRLDSYRNYNASGTKQSDTITDFNPAEDRIDLSSIGLRGLGDGSANTIYLSVNADGSKTYIKTNAVDATGNRFEIALEGNLLDKLSASNFIFSTASAANQAPVLNTPLMDQNVTELKAFSYAVQPGSFSDPDSNTLTYSATLADNSALPDWLKFDSKTLTFSGTPGGTASGLYSVLLTASDATGASVADSFAINVGNVTPGPLTGTENAEALYGTEGDDTILGLGGDDTLRGDTGADIINGGAGRDALYGGDGADTFVYSTLTYSYRDYDAGGLTATDTIYDFTPGQDKIDVSALGFLGLGNGEDHTLYMTLNEAGDKTYVKSATPDADGNRFEIALSGNLIDTLTDADFVFGQREAQEILYLPTLGQSNARLLRMTEDDNQSGTSEMVKDLARYTDYDVRSQFTDANGDGIDLAVGGSTVVGYSTGTQEEQRVSWWLVDTDQPGPALLRATELLKSQLTSLTAIDKVTTGIIWGQGEEAAQEIARATDKQAAADLYKASTLKVFDYLHAQIGDFTVYMAETGHYQTEAAKARGYTEEKINAIVEGAGYVRNAQEAIANERADVKLAVDYTDLPLRYEVNPLVYPDDVWHLHEESAEIVGQRLADFIADDLGFRGDASDNNDPTVIFESGQNEGGNIFGTSDDDTLVGSAGNDVLDGDQGADDMTGGDGNDIYVVDNALDTVTESNDSPSQVDTVVSSVSWQLGANVENLLLTGVSAINGTGNALKNVITGNASNNVLDGAAGADLLTGGDGSDSYYVDDAADRVVETNADQQVGGIDTVLSSLASYTLGANLENIVITGTGAANATGNTLDNLIYAGAGDNVMDGRDGNDTVSYLFATAGVTVALNTSAQQATGGSGLDTLKGTENLTGSQFADTLTGNKNANVLNGGSGNDTLSGGAGDDVLIGGSGADTLIGGTGADRYVFNNSNETGLGGLRDIINGFKAAEGDKLDFTGFDARPDAFVFIGNAAFSANNTGELRFADGVLYGNLDDNIGADFEIQLTGVQSLQAADIIV
;
A
#
# COMPACT_ATOMS: atom_id res chain seq x y z
N GLY A 1 -15.24 40.63 40.07
CA GLY A 1 -14.25 39.59 40.38
C GLY A 1 -14.47 39.09 41.80
N PHE A 2 -14.20 37.81 42.06
CA PHE A 2 -14.24 37.27 43.41
C PHE A 2 -12.90 37.53 44.12
N THR A 3 -12.92 37.80 45.41
CA THR A 3 -11.75 38.20 46.21
C THR A 3 -11.17 37.05 47.04
N GLY A 4 -11.85 35.89 47.07
CA GLY A 4 -11.43 34.76 47.87
C GLY A 4 -12.50 33.68 48.01
N LEU A 5 -12.15 32.60 48.69
CA LEU A 5 -13.12 31.63 49.22
C LEU A 5 -13.69 32.14 50.55
N GLY A 6 -14.98 31.89 50.80
CA GLY A 6 -15.66 32.37 52.00
C GLY A 6 -17.12 31.97 52.08
N SER A 7 -17.94 32.88 52.59
CA SER A 7 -19.37 32.63 52.83
C SER A 7 -20.22 32.64 51.56
N GLY A 8 -19.64 32.95 50.40
CA GLY A 8 -20.35 33.13 49.14
C GLY A 8 -20.94 34.53 48.97
N LYS A 9 -20.75 35.42 49.96
CA LYS A 9 -21.24 36.80 49.96
C LYS A 9 -20.10 37.79 50.05
N GLY A 10 -20.36 39.03 49.65
CA GLY A 10 -19.37 40.12 49.65
C GLY A 10 -18.25 39.87 48.63
N GLY A 11 -18.57 39.25 47.50
CA GLY A 11 -17.58 38.94 46.47
C GLY A 11 -16.67 37.74 46.79
N THR A 12 -17.06 36.87 47.71
CA THR A 12 -16.35 35.58 47.97
C THR A 12 -17.11 34.39 47.38
N LEU A 13 -16.41 33.27 47.16
CA LEU A 13 -17.00 32.01 46.68
C LEU A 13 -17.19 31.01 47.82
N ASN A 14 -18.36 30.38 47.89
CA ASN A 14 -18.65 29.32 48.84
C ASN A 14 -18.49 27.94 48.20
N ILE A 15 -17.93 26.98 48.94
CA ILE A 15 -17.83 25.59 48.52
C ILE A 15 -18.81 24.75 49.33
N SER A 16 -19.65 23.99 48.64
CA SER A 16 -20.70 23.14 49.24
C SER A 16 -20.72 21.79 48.54
N TYR A 17 -21.06 20.71 49.24
CA TYR A 17 -21.15 19.37 48.65
C TYR A 17 -22.58 18.86 48.75
N ASN A 18 -23.10 18.30 47.65
CA ASN A 18 -24.38 17.65 47.57
C ASN A 18 -24.17 16.13 47.45
N ALA A 19 -24.38 15.43 48.56
CA ALA A 19 -24.21 13.98 48.65
C ALA A 19 -25.20 13.17 47.79
N THR A 20 -26.35 13.74 47.40
CA THR A 20 -27.34 13.02 46.58
C THR A 20 -26.94 12.96 45.11
N LEU A 21 -26.21 13.98 44.64
CA LEU A 21 -25.77 14.08 43.25
C LEU A 21 -24.28 13.78 43.08
N ASP A 22 -23.62 13.37 44.17
CA ASP A 22 -22.17 13.28 44.33
C ASP A 22 -21.43 14.42 43.64
N ARG A 23 -21.79 15.65 43.99
CA ARG A 23 -21.22 16.86 43.36
C ARG A 23 -20.86 17.93 44.37
N THR A 24 -19.67 18.48 44.20
CA THR A 24 -19.19 19.68 44.89
C THR A 24 -19.51 20.91 44.06
N TYR A 25 -20.06 21.92 44.68
CA TYR A 25 -20.38 23.18 44.04
C TYR A 25 -19.59 24.33 44.60
N VAL A 26 -19.05 25.15 43.71
CA VAL A 26 -18.42 26.44 44.00
C VAL A 26 -19.39 27.54 43.56
N LYS A 27 -19.92 28.31 44.51
CA LYS A 27 -21.05 29.22 44.27
C LYS A 27 -20.79 30.62 44.79
N SER A 28 -21.30 31.62 44.08
CA SER A 28 -21.60 32.92 44.67
C SER A 28 -23.07 32.97 45.10
N LEU A 29 -23.30 33.48 46.30
CA LEU A 29 -24.63 33.77 46.83
C LEU A 29 -25.05 35.22 46.57
N ASP A 30 -24.12 36.06 46.08
CA ASP A 30 -24.44 37.39 45.58
C ASP A 30 -25.01 37.27 44.16
N ALA A 31 -26.09 38.01 43.90
CA ALA A 31 -26.68 38.09 42.58
C ALA A 31 -26.12 39.30 41.82
N ASP A 32 -25.95 39.15 40.52
CA ASP A 32 -25.67 40.29 39.64
C ASP A 32 -26.88 41.23 39.52
N ALA A 33 -26.71 42.33 38.80
CA ALA A 33 -27.78 43.32 38.58
C ALA A 33 -29.02 42.75 37.86
N SER A 34 -28.89 41.61 37.18
CA SER A 34 -29.97 40.89 36.51
C SER A 34 -30.57 39.77 37.37
N GLY A 35 -30.07 39.56 38.59
CA GLY A 35 -30.54 38.54 39.53
C GLY A 35 -29.88 37.17 39.35
N ASN A 36 -28.91 37.02 38.44
CA ASN A 36 -28.23 35.74 38.20
C ASN A 36 -27.13 35.51 39.22
N ARG A 37 -26.80 34.24 39.46
CA ARG A 37 -25.74 33.83 40.40
C ARG A 37 -24.77 32.88 39.72
N PHE A 38 -23.51 33.02 40.08
CA PHE A 38 -22.46 32.13 39.61
C PHE A 38 -22.49 30.80 40.36
N GLU A 39 -22.49 29.68 39.64
CA GLU A 39 -22.42 28.33 40.18
C GLU A 39 -21.63 27.42 39.24
N LEU A 40 -20.64 26.72 39.80
CA LEU A 40 -19.83 25.70 39.13
C LEU A 40 -20.01 24.37 39.87
N GLY A 41 -20.35 23.30 39.14
CA GLY A 41 -20.48 21.95 39.70
C GLY A 41 -19.32 21.04 39.27
N LEU A 42 -18.75 20.33 40.24
CA LEU A 42 -17.65 19.39 40.08
C LEU A 42 -18.09 18.02 40.61
N SER A 43 -17.76 16.94 39.90
CA SER A 43 -18.07 15.58 40.35
C SER A 43 -17.24 15.19 41.57
N GLY A 44 -17.83 14.43 42.50
CA GLY A 44 -17.20 13.94 43.73
C GLY A 44 -17.23 14.93 44.90
N ASN A 45 -16.82 14.43 46.07
CA ASN A 45 -16.69 15.22 47.30
C ASN A 45 -15.30 15.88 47.43
N LEU A 46 -15.21 17.11 46.92
CA LEU A 46 -14.00 17.94 46.91
C LEU A 46 -14.11 19.12 47.88
N LYS A 47 -15.18 19.19 48.69
CA LYS A 47 -15.49 20.36 49.53
C LYS A 47 -14.36 20.71 50.51
N ASP A 48 -13.68 19.70 51.03
CA ASP A 48 -12.62 19.88 52.04
C ASP A 48 -11.21 19.86 51.42
N THR A 49 -11.10 19.56 50.12
CA THR A 49 -9.84 19.58 49.34
C THR A 49 -9.63 20.93 48.66
N LEU A 50 -10.71 21.51 48.12
CA LEU A 50 -10.67 22.80 47.43
C LEU A 50 -10.42 23.94 48.43
N ASN A 51 -9.27 24.58 48.28
CA ASN A 51 -8.87 25.77 49.02
C ASN A 51 -8.42 26.90 48.08
N ALA A 52 -8.09 28.07 48.62
CA ALA A 52 -7.84 29.29 47.86
C ALA A 52 -6.69 29.18 46.85
N SER A 53 -5.73 28.28 47.03
CA SER A 53 -4.62 28.09 46.06
C SER A 53 -5.08 27.50 44.73
N HIS A 54 -6.27 26.92 44.68
CA HIS A 54 -6.86 26.39 43.46
C HIS A 54 -7.61 27.47 42.65
N PHE A 55 -7.60 28.74 43.11
CA PHE A 55 -8.34 29.86 42.51
C PHE A 55 -7.48 31.14 42.47
N ILE A 56 -7.69 31.97 41.46
CA ILE A 56 -7.00 33.27 41.30
C ILE A 56 -8.00 34.41 41.52
N PHE A 57 -7.70 35.35 42.44
CA PHE A 57 -8.66 36.35 42.96
C PHE A 57 -8.29 37.84 42.74
N GLN A 58 -7.44 38.19 41.76
CA GLN A 58 -6.97 39.58 41.57
C GLN A 58 -8.10 40.58 41.27
N ARG A 59 -8.10 41.75 41.94
CA ARG A 59 -9.10 42.82 41.76
C ARG A 59 -8.55 43.93 40.87
N VAL A 60 -9.21 44.13 39.73
CA VAL A 60 -9.00 45.25 38.81
C VAL A 60 -10.17 46.21 38.97
N ILE A 61 -9.89 47.48 39.28
CA ILE A 61 -10.87 48.57 39.37
C ILE A 61 -10.71 49.43 38.11
N GLU A 62 -11.74 49.45 37.27
CA GLU A 62 -11.72 50.17 35.99
C GLU A 62 -12.69 51.36 36.04
N GLY A 63 -12.17 52.53 35.65
CA GLY A 63 -12.93 53.73 35.31
C GLY A 63 -13.53 53.65 33.91
N THR A 64 -14.34 54.63 33.58
CA THR A 64 -14.99 54.79 32.27
C THR A 64 -14.22 55.77 31.39
N ALA A 65 -14.80 56.21 30.28
CA ALA A 65 -14.21 57.23 29.42
C ALA A 65 -14.61 58.67 29.82
N GLY A 66 -15.08 58.88 31.05
CA GLY A 66 -15.44 60.19 31.61
C GLY A 66 -14.76 60.41 32.95
N GLY A 67 -14.81 61.63 33.49
CA GLY A 67 -14.12 61.94 34.75
C GLY A 67 -14.69 61.21 35.97
N ASP A 68 -13.94 60.22 36.44
CA ASP A 68 -14.32 59.29 37.49
C ASP A 68 -13.61 59.56 38.82
N THR A 69 -14.14 58.98 39.90
CA THR A 69 -13.48 58.97 41.21
C THR A 69 -13.36 57.54 41.69
N LEU A 70 -12.14 57.02 41.68
CA LEU A 70 -11.80 55.65 42.04
C LEU A 70 -11.14 55.62 43.42
N THR A 71 -11.52 54.66 44.25
CA THR A 71 -10.96 54.50 45.61
C THR A 71 -10.72 53.02 45.88
N GLY A 72 -9.46 52.66 46.13
CA GLY A 72 -9.01 51.34 46.53
C GLY A 72 -9.20 51.06 48.01
N THR A 73 -8.60 49.98 48.48
CA THR A 73 -8.74 49.48 49.87
C THR A 73 -7.39 49.45 50.58
N ASP A 74 -7.32 48.75 51.72
CA ASP A 74 -6.09 48.57 52.49
C ASP A 74 -5.23 47.36 52.01
N GLY A 75 -5.44 46.88 50.78
CA GLY A 75 -4.64 45.80 50.17
C GLY A 75 -4.36 46.07 48.71
N ASN A 76 -3.38 45.36 48.13
CA ASN A 76 -2.81 45.64 46.81
C ASN A 76 -3.87 45.61 45.68
N ASP A 77 -4.15 46.77 45.12
CA ASP A 77 -5.15 46.98 44.08
C ASP A 77 -4.52 47.31 42.72
N VAL A 78 -5.21 46.93 41.64
CA VAL A 78 -4.89 47.37 40.27
C VAL A 78 -6.00 48.33 39.83
N MET A 79 -5.66 49.57 39.51
CA MET A 79 -6.63 50.62 39.20
C MET A 79 -6.29 51.34 37.90
N ASN A 80 -7.29 51.46 37.01
CA ASN A 80 -7.18 52.09 35.70
C ASN A 80 -8.26 53.16 35.54
N GLY A 81 -7.90 54.44 35.37
CA GLY A 81 -8.85 55.53 35.13
C GLY A 81 -9.46 55.52 33.73
N ASN A 82 -8.66 55.09 32.74
CA ASN A 82 -8.98 55.07 31.30
C ASN A 82 -8.92 56.46 30.65
N ALA A 83 -10.03 57.08 30.26
CA ALA A 83 -9.98 58.38 29.58
C ALA A 83 -10.88 59.35 30.31
N GLY A 84 -10.48 60.61 30.46
CA GLY A 84 -11.23 61.60 31.23
C GLY A 84 -10.38 62.20 32.33
N THR A 85 -10.93 63.16 33.09
CA THR A 85 -10.21 63.77 34.21
C THR A 85 -10.58 63.04 35.49
N ASP A 86 -9.75 62.09 35.87
CA ASP A 86 -10.00 61.13 36.92
C ASP A 86 -9.35 61.52 38.26
N ARG A 87 -9.92 61.00 39.34
CA ARG A 87 -9.37 61.09 40.70
C ARG A 87 -9.22 59.69 41.26
N ILE A 88 -7.99 59.21 41.39
CA ILE A 88 -7.70 57.85 41.84
C ILE A 88 -6.97 57.88 43.19
N ASN A 89 -7.44 57.08 44.14
CA ASN A 89 -6.81 56.93 45.46
C ASN A 89 -6.64 55.44 45.81
N GLY A 90 -5.40 54.96 45.96
CA GLY A 90 -5.07 53.55 46.25
C GLY A 90 -5.50 53.08 47.62
N GLY A 91 -5.23 53.89 48.64
CA GLY A 91 -5.57 53.52 50.02
C GLY A 91 -4.31 53.06 50.74
N ALA A 92 -4.23 51.81 51.17
CA ALA A 92 -3.00 51.27 51.73
C ALA A 92 -2.66 49.96 51.03
N GLY A 93 -1.38 49.68 50.82
CA GLY A 93 -0.98 48.52 50.03
C GLY A 93 0.19 48.83 49.11
N ALA A 94 0.54 47.88 48.26
CA ALA A 94 1.42 48.15 47.12
C ALA A 94 0.54 48.20 45.87
N ASP A 95 0.00 49.38 45.58
CA ASP A 95 -1.03 49.56 44.57
C ASP A 95 -0.43 49.87 43.20
N LEU A 96 -1.08 49.37 42.14
CA LEU A 96 -0.72 49.66 40.76
C LEU A 96 -1.77 50.60 40.17
N ILE A 97 -1.34 51.82 39.84
CA ILE A 97 -2.24 52.91 39.47
C ILE A 97 -1.89 53.44 38.09
N ASN A 98 -2.85 53.38 37.16
CA ASN A 98 -2.77 54.00 35.85
C ASN A 98 -3.90 55.04 35.73
N GLY A 99 -3.55 56.32 35.62
CA GLY A 99 -4.51 57.41 35.38
C GLY A 99 -5.20 57.24 34.04
N GLY A 100 -4.40 57.03 32.99
CA GLY A 100 -4.88 56.94 31.63
C GLY A 100 -4.70 58.27 30.89
N ALA A 101 -5.65 58.63 30.03
CA ALA A 101 -5.55 59.81 29.17
C ALA A 101 -6.34 61.00 29.73
N ASP A 102 -5.77 62.20 29.56
CA ASP A 102 -6.21 63.51 30.11
C ASP A 102 -5.63 63.81 31.50
N ALA A 103 -5.85 65.03 32.03
CA ALA A 103 -5.17 65.47 33.26
C ALA A 103 -5.75 64.85 34.54
N ASP A 104 -5.11 63.81 35.06
CA ASP A 104 -5.59 63.08 36.23
C ASP A 104 -4.98 63.53 37.56
N ILE A 105 -5.64 63.16 38.65
CA ILE A 105 -5.14 63.33 40.02
C ILE A 105 -5.04 61.97 40.69
N LEU A 106 -3.80 61.60 41.02
CA LEU A 106 -3.46 60.28 41.55
C LEU A 106 -2.93 60.41 42.98
N THR A 107 -3.37 59.49 43.84
CA THR A 107 -2.94 59.33 45.23
C THR A 107 -2.65 57.84 45.43
N GLY A 108 -1.42 57.49 45.81
CA GLY A 108 -1.06 56.09 46.10
C GLY A 108 -1.62 55.69 47.46
N GLY A 109 -1.35 56.54 48.46
CA GLY A 109 -1.71 56.31 49.84
C GLY A 109 -0.53 55.74 50.63
N ALA A 110 -0.80 54.79 51.52
CA ALA A 110 0.22 54.24 52.40
C ALA A 110 0.76 52.91 51.89
N GLY A 111 1.98 52.92 51.35
CA GLY A 111 2.73 51.72 51.02
C GLY A 111 3.69 51.95 49.87
N ALA A 112 3.99 50.91 49.10
CA ALA A 112 4.96 50.98 48.01
C ALA A 112 4.23 50.96 46.67
N ASP A 113 3.78 52.13 46.24
CA ASP A 113 2.86 52.25 45.13
C ASP A 113 3.60 52.44 43.79
N LEU A 114 2.98 51.93 42.73
CA LEU A 114 3.51 51.98 41.37
C LEU A 114 2.55 52.73 40.45
N PHE A 115 2.97 53.92 40.02
CA PHE A 115 2.24 54.73 39.04
C PHE A 115 2.72 54.40 37.63
N ILE A 116 1.82 53.88 36.78
CA ILE A 116 2.17 53.39 35.44
C ILE A 116 1.73 54.37 34.36
N TYR A 117 2.64 54.64 33.43
CA TYR A 117 2.39 55.40 32.21
C TYR A 117 2.68 54.53 30.98
N ASN A 118 1.65 54.29 30.18
CA ASN A 118 1.72 53.37 29.04
C ASN A 118 1.86 54.09 27.70
N SER A 119 1.48 55.36 27.61
CA SER A 119 1.64 56.22 26.43
C SER A 119 2.20 57.59 26.79
N ARG A 120 2.96 58.20 25.87
CA ARG A 120 3.44 59.60 26.04
C ARG A 120 2.32 60.63 25.98
N LEU A 121 1.12 60.20 25.58
CA LEU A 121 -0.09 61.02 25.55
C LEU A 121 -0.94 60.85 26.81
N ASP A 122 -0.58 59.92 27.72
CA ASP A 122 -1.25 59.78 29.01
C ASP A 122 -1.09 61.09 29.80
N SER A 123 0.15 61.59 29.91
CA SER A 123 0.44 62.85 30.62
C SER A 123 1.40 63.75 29.86
N TYR A 124 0.89 64.87 29.32
CA TYR A 124 1.67 65.77 28.48
C TYR A 124 1.32 67.25 28.61
N ARG A 125 2.19 68.10 28.06
CA ARG A 125 1.97 69.52 27.87
C ARG A 125 2.38 69.96 26.47
N ASN A 126 1.52 70.70 25.80
CA ASN A 126 1.85 71.40 24.56
C ASN A 126 2.30 72.83 24.87
N TYR A 127 3.50 73.21 24.40
CA TYR A 127 4.13 74.51 24.70
C TYR A 127 3.83 75.60 23.66
N ASN A 128 2.95 75.35 22.70
CA ASN A 128 2.47 76.35 21.75
C ASN A 128 1.46 77.31 22.42
N ALA A 129 1.29 78.53 21.87
CA ALA A 129 0.52 79.62 22.49
C ALA A 129 -0.99 79.36 22.74
N SER A 130 -1.51 78.20 22.30
CA SER A 130 -2.89 77.72 22.55
C SER A 130 -2.94 76.22 22.92
N GLY A 131 -1.80 75.63 23.29
CA GLY A 131 -1.66 74.20 23.54
C GLY A 131 -2.43 73.70 24.77
N THR A 132 -3.02 72.51 24.66
CA THR A 132 -3.66 71.81 25.78
C THR A 132 -2.63 71.37 26.83
N LYS A 133 -3.02 71.50 28.09
CA LYS A 133 -2.28 70.98 29.25
C LYS A 133 -3.07 69.80 29.80
N GLN A 134 -2.58 68.59 29.56
CA GLN A 134 -3.13 67.35 30.08
C GLN A 134 -2.07 66.64 30.90
N SER A 135 -1.58 67.30 31.96
CA SER A 135 -0.48 66.77 32.78
C SER A 135 -1.03 66.28 34.11
N ASP A 136 -0.75 65.04 34.42
CA ASP A 136 -1.18 64.37 35.64
C ASP A 136 -0.51 64.95 36.86
N THR A 137 -1.20 64.83 38.00
CA THR A 137 -0.71 65.23 39.30
C THR A 137 -0.77 64.08 40.29
N ILE A 138 0.41 63.63 40.75
CA ILE A 138 0.53 62.70 41.89
C ILE A 138 0.68 63.53 43.16
N THR A 139 -0.17 63.24 44.15
CA THR A 139 -0.41 64.13 45.30
C THR A 139 0.37 63.77 46.56
N ASP A 140 0.80 62.52 46.73
CA ASP A 140 1.41 62.03 47.97
C ASP A 140 2.68 61.19 47.77
N PHE A 141 3.31 61.27 46.59
CA PHE A 141 4.48 60.47 46.23
C PHE A 141 5.57 60.46 47.31
N ASN A 142 5.86 59.28 47.86
CA ASN A 142 6.91 59.00 48.84
C ASN A 142 8.16 58.41 48.16
N PRO A 143 9.26 59.18 48.00
CA PRO A 143 10.47 58.70 47.31
C PRO A 143 11.20 57.51 47.96
N ALA A 144 10.83 57.10 49.17
CA ALA A 144 11.43 55.93 49.81
C ALA A 144 10.75 54.61 49.37
N GLU A 145 9.48 54.67 49.00
CA GLU A 145 8.62 53.49 48.81
C GLU A 145 8.06 53.46 47.38
N ASP A 146 7.56 54.60 46.90
CA ASP A 146 6.86 54.70 45.63
C ASP A 146 7.79 54.74 44.42
N ARG A 147 7.27 54.24 43.30
CA ARG A 147 7.95 54.18 42.01
C ARG A 147 7.01 54.66 40.91
N ILE A 148 7.60 55.18 39.83
CA ILE A 148 6.88 55.56 38.62
C ILE A 148 7.43 54.73 37.47
N ASP A 149 6.56 53.98 36.79
CA ASP A 149 6.92 53.20 35.61
C ASP A 149 6.79 54.04 34.34
N LEU A 150 7.92 54.25 33.68
CA LEU A 150 8.05 54.96 32.41
C LEU A 150 8.64 54.06 31.32
N SER A 151 8.74 52.74 31.57
CA SER A 151 9.38 51.79 30.67
C SER A 151 8.60 51.62 29.37
N SER A 152 7.27 51.49 29.45
CA SER A 152 6.37 51.37 28.30
C SER A 152 6.44 52.56 27.34
N ILE A 153 6.72 53.77 27.84
CA ILE A 153 6.85 54.99 27.01
C ILE A 153 8.28 55.24 26.49
N GLY A 154 9.17 54.27 26.70
CA GLY A 154 10.51 54.19 26.11
C GLY A 154 11.49 55.21 26.68
N LEU A 155 11.31 55.67 27.92
CA LEU A 155 12.24 56.59 28.59
C LEU A 155 13.33 55.82 29.33
N ARG A 156 14.59 56.20 29.11
CA ARG A 156 15.78 55.37 29.38
C ARG A 156 16.61 55.79 30.58
N GLY A 157 16.27 56.90 31.23
CA GLY A 157 17.04 57.39 32.36
C GLY A 157 16.82 58.86 32.69
N LEU A 158 17.44 59.30 33.79
CA LEU A 158 17.61 60.72 34.12
C LEU A 158 18.68 61.33 33.20
N GLY A 159 18.41 62.51 32.68
CA GLY A 159 19.27 63.26 31.77
C GLY A 159 18.82 64.70 31.61
N ASP A 160 18.99 65.26 30.41
CA ASP A 160 18.60 66.63 30.10
C ASP A 160 17.20 66.73 29.45
N GLY A 161 16.47 65.62 29.36
CA GLY A 161 15.16 65.55 28.70
C GLY A 161 15.22 65.21 27.21
N SER A 162 16.39 65.16 26.60
CA SER A 162 16.59 64.78 25.20
C SER A 162 16.94 63.30 25.07
N ALA A 163 16.95 62.76 23.85
CA ALA A 163 17.34 61.36 23.56
C ALA A 163 16.63 60.32 24.45
N ASN A 164 15.32 60.49 24.66
CA ASN A 164 14.49 59.62 25.52
C ASN A 164 14.93 59.57 27.00
N THR A 165 15.54 60.63 27.51
CA THR A 165 15.77 60.83 28.95
C THR A 165 14.76 61.80 29.55
N ILE A 166 14.62 61.81 30.88
CA ILE A 166 13.83 62.80 31.63
C ILE A 166 14.71 63.75 32.42
N TYR A 167 14.24 64.97 32.64
CA TYR A 167 14.82 65.91 33.59
C TYR A 167 13.79 66.35 34.62
N LEU A 168 14.29 66.68 35.81
CA LEU A 168 13.47 67.13 36.93
C LEU A 168 13.57 68.64 37.08
N SER A 169 12.45 69.31 37.38
CA SER A 169 12.43 70.76 37.62
C SER A 169 11.39 71.11 38.68
N VAL A 170 11.62 72.15 39.47
CA VAL A 170 10.61 72.69 40.40
C VAL A 170 9.89 73.88 39.78
N ASN A 171 8.63 74.09 40.18
CA ASN A 171 7.92 75.33 39.84
C ASN A 171 8.50 76.55 40.59
N ALA A 172 8.11 77.75 40.18
CA ALA A 172 8.69 79.01 40.66
C ALA A 172 8.53 79.26 42.17
N ASP A 173 7.51 78.69 42.81
CA ASP A 173 7.26 78.80 44.26
C ASP A 173 7.75 77.57 45.05
N GLY A 174 8.30 76.55 44.37
CA GLY A 174 8.80 75.31 44.97
C GLY A 174 7.72 74.36 45.50
N SER A 175 6.45 74.58 45.19
CA SER A 175 5.35 73.72 45.65
C SER A 175 5.16 72.42 44.86
N LYS A 176 5.71 72.30 43.65
CA LYS A 176 5.62 71.09 42.80
C LYS A 176 6.94 70.77 42.12
N THR A 177 7.20 69.47 41.99
CA THR A 177 8.31 68.90 41.23
C THR A 177 7.76 68.31 39.95
N TYR A 178 8.29 68.72 38.80
CA TYR A 178 7.89 68.18 37.51
C TYR A 178 8.95 67.24 36.95
N ILE A 179 8.46 66.13 36.40
CA ILE A 179 9.23 65.19 35.60
C ILE A 179 8.91 65.48 34.14
N LYS A 180 9.92 65.80 33.32
CA LYS A 180 9.71 66.33 31.96
C LYS A 180 10.60 65.70 30.92
N THR A 181 10.12 65.67 29.67
CA THR A 181 10.95 65.50 28.48
C THR A 181 11.11 66.82 27.71
N ASN A 182 12.24 66.96 27.01
CA ASN A 182 12.48 68.03 26.05
C ASN A 182 12.19 67.57 24.60
N ALA A 183 12.16 66.27 24.36
CA ALA A 183 11.71 65.69 23.10
C ALA A 183 10.23 66.05 22.86
N VAL A 184 9.96 66.54 21.64
CA VAL A 184 8.64 66.99 21.20
C VAL A 184 8.10 65.97 20.20
N ASP A 185 6.84 65.57 20.34
CA ASP A 185 6.18 64.74 19.33
C ASP A 185 5.82 65.54 18.06
N ALA A 186 5.28 64.84 17.04
CA ALA A 186 4.89 65.46 15.77
C ALA A 186 3.84 66.58 15.89
N THR A 187 3.13 66.67 17.02
CA THR A 187 2.06 67.65 17.27
C THR A 187 2.47 68.74 18.26
N GLY A 188 3.72 68.73 18.76
CA GLY A 188 4.22 69.75 19.67
C GLY A 188 4.13 69.38 21.15
N ASN A 189 3.70 68.18 21.51
CA ASN A 189 3.52 67.77 22.91
C ASN A 189 4.83 67.26 23.52
N ARG A 190 4.97 67.47 24.83
CA ARG A 190 6.07 66.93 25.63
C ARG A 190 5.50 66.21 26.84
N PHE A 191 6.07 65.07 27.18
CA PHE A 191 5.67 64.32 28.36
C PHE A 191 6.00 65.12 29.63
N GLU A 192 5.03 65.24 30.53
CA GLU A 192 5.18 65.97 31.79
C GLU A 192 4.28 65.38 32.87
N ILE A 193 4.84 65.01 34.02
CA ILE A 193 4.10 64.65 35.24
C ILE A 193 4.39 65.69 36.33
N ALA A 194 3.40 66.04 37.13
CA ALA A 194 3.56 66.88 38.31
C ALA A 194 3.48 66.06 39.60
N LEU A 195 4.46 66.22 40.49
CA LEU A 195 4.43 65.70 41.85
C LEU A 195 4.21 66.88 42.81
N GLU A 196 3.31 66.71 43.78
CA GLU A 196 3.18 67.71 44.84
C GLU A 196 4.37 67.67 45.81
N GLY A 197 4.90 68.85 46.15
CA GLY A 197 6.08 69.02 47.00
C GLY A 197 7.39 69.27 46.24
N ASN A 198 8.40 69.77 46.97
CA ASN A 198 9.78 69.90 46.50
C ASN A 198 10.55 68.60 46.78
N LEU A 199 10.65 67.76 45.76
CA LEU A 199 11.28 66.44 45.78
C LEU A 199 12.53 66.38 44.91
N LEU A 200 12.99 67.52 44.35
CA LEU A 200 14.07 67.57 43.37
C LEU A 200 15.36 66.87 43.83
N ASP A 201 15.76 67.10 45.08
CA ASP A 201 16.97 66.50 45.66
C ASP A 201 16.72 65.13 46.32
N LYS A 202 15.47 64.64 46.28
CA LYS A 202 15.06 63.37 46.90
C LYS A 202 14.79 62.27 45.87
N LEU A 203 14.61 62.64 44.60
CA LEU A 203 14.37 61.70 43.52
C LEU A 203 15.70 61.29 42.87
N SER A 204 15.82 60.00 42.60
CA SER A 204 16.96 59.37 41.93
C SER A 204 16.47 58.46 40.83
N ALA A 205 17.40 57.92 40.02
CA ALA A 205 17.04 56.96 38.97
C ALA A 205 16.32 55.72 39.52
N SER A 206 16.52 55.37 40.79
CA SER A 206 15.81 54.24 41.39
C SER A 206 14.31 54.49 41.49
N ASN A 207 13.86 55.74 41.65
CA ASN A 207 12.44 56.10 41.79
C ASN A 207 11.63 55.90 40.51
N PHE A 208 12.30 55.55 39.41
CA PHE A 208 11.71 55.36 38.11
C PHE A 208 12.07 53.97 37.60
N ILE A 209 11.11 53.30 36.97
CA ILE A 209 11.37 52.15 36.13
C ILE A 209 11.54 52.69 34.71
N PHE A 210 12.77 52.66 34.21
CA PHE A 210 13.11 53.11 32.87
C PHE A 210 13.12 51.92 31.91
N SER A 211 12.81 52.18 30.64
CA SER A 211 13.09 51.22 29.58
C SER A 211 14.59 50.95 29.60
N THR A 212 14.99 49.69 29.79
CA THR A 212 16.37 49.29 29.65
C THR A 212 16.86 49.72 28.27
N ALA A 213 18.16 50.07 28.15
CA ALA A 213 18.74 50.35 26.85
C ALA A 213 18.33 49.22 25.91
N SER A 214 17.59 49.56 24.85
CA SER A 214 17.20 48.58 23.83
C SER A 214 18.43 47.77 23.50
N ALA A 215 18.36 46.47 23.77
CA ALA A 215 19.03 45.53 22.90
C ALA A 215 18.69 45.98 21.46
N ALA A 216 19.64 45.88 20.53
CA ALA A 216 19.24 45.85 19.14
C ALA A 216 18.04 44.90 19.04
N ASN A 217 16.95 45.32 18.40
CA ASN A 217 15.76 44.50 18.18
C ASN A 217 16.22 43.06 17.95
N GLN A 218 15.92 42.18 18.91
CA GLN A 218 16.38 40.81 18.81
C GLN A 218 15.44 40.19 17.82
N ALA A 219 15.97 39.87 16.64
CA ALA A 219 15.20 39.16 15.63
C ALA A 219 14.50 37.96 16.29
N PRO A 220 13.29 37.61 15.84
CA PRO A 220 12.60 36.44 16.34
C PRO A 220 13.55 35.22 16.35
N VAL A 221 13.38 34.30 17.29
CA VAL A 221 14.21 33.10 17.40
C VAL A 221 13.37 31.85 17.17
N LEU A 222 13.97 30.88 16.47
CA LEU A 222 13.45 29.52 16.37
C LEU A 222 13.81 28.77 17.66
N ASN A 223 12.80 28.40 18.44
CA ASN A 223 12.98 27.63 19.67
C ASN A 223 12.93 26.12 19.43
N THR A 224 12.07 25.71 18.50
CA THR A 224 11.82 24.31 18.18
C THR A 224 11.80 24.18 16.67
N PRO A 225 12.78 23.49 16.07
CA PRO A 225 12.79 23.23 14.64
C PRO A 225 11.49 22.56 14.19
N LEU A 226 11.03 22.93 13.01
CA LEU A 226 9.90 22.31 12.36
C LEU A 226 10.30 20.91 11.90
N MET A 227 9.43 19.93 12.15
CA MET A 227 9.71 18.55 11.80
C MET A 227 9.31 18.29 10.35
N ASP A 228 10.15 17.53 9.65
CA ASP A 228 9.83 17.03 8.32
C ASP A 228 8.54 16.20 8.38
N GLN A 229 7.73 16.33 7.34
CA GLN A 229 6.44 15.67 7.22
C GLN A 229 6.48 14.70 6.04
N ASN A 230 5.91 13.52 6.24
CA ASN A 230 5.66 12.58 5.15
C ASN A 230 4.16 12.60 4.86
N VAL A 231 3.83 12.72 3.58
CA VAL A 231 2.45 12.66 3.08
C VAL A 231 2.47 11.79 1.83
N THR A 232 1.36 11.14 1.52
CA THR A 232 1.20 10.39 0.28
C THR A 232 0.30 11.19 -0.67
N GLU A 233 0.54 11.12 -1.97
CA GLU A 233 -0.36 11.74 -2.95
C GLU A 233 -1.83 11.31 -2.71
N LEU A 234 -2.77 12.18 -3.06
CA LEU A 234 -4.22 11.97 -2.92
C LEU A 234 -4.72 11.84 -1.46
N LYS A 235 -3.85 11.92 -0.44
CA LYS A 235 -4.24 11.93 0.98
C LYS A 235 -4.27 13.35 1.54
N ALA A 236 -5.30 13.64 2.36
CA ALA A 236 -5.43 14.93 3.00
C ALA A 236 -4.25 15.17 3.98
N PHE A 237 -3.53 16.26 3.76
CA PHE A 237 -2.45 16.74 4.59
C PHE A 237 -2.94 17.83 5.54
N SER A 238 -2.59 17.72 6.82
CA SER A 238 -2.80 18.77 7.81
C SER A 238 -1.67 18.76 8.83
N TYR A 239 -0.90 19.85 8.87
CA TYR A 239 0.19 20.03 9.82
C TYR A 239 0.04 21.36 10.56
N ALA A 240 -0.19 21.29 11.87
CA ALA A 240 -0.22 22.47 12.73
C ALA A 240 1.16 22.68 13.36
N VAL A 241 1.76 23.84 13.09
CA VAL A 241 3.03 24.24 13.70
C VAL A 241 2.81 24.40 15.20
N GLN A 242 3.70 23.82 16.01
CA GLN A 242 3.54 23.86 17.45
C GLN A 242 3.57 25.31 18.00
N PRO A 243 2.62 25.68 18.89
CA PRO A 243 2.63 26.97 19.55
C PRO A 243 3.94 27.17 20.33
N GLY A 244 4.68 28.23 20.01
CA GLY A 244 5.97 28.53 20.64
C GLY A 244 7.21 28.09 19.88
N SER A 245 7.07 27.41 18.72
CA SER A 245 8.21 27.10 17.83
C SER A 245 9.00 28.34 17.42
N PHE A 246 8.31 29.46 17.25
CA PHE A 246 8.92 30.78 17.10
C PHE A 246 8.54 31.65 18.30
N SER A 247 9.51 32.32 18.89
CA SER A 247 9.26 33.35 19.88
C SER A 247 10.09 34.58 19.58
N ASP A 248 9.55 35.73 19.93
CA ASP A 248 10.32 36.96 19.92
C ASP A 248 10.88 37.22 21.33
N PRO A 249 12.21 37.34 21.50
CA PRO A 249 12.80 37.65 22.80
C PRO A 249 12.34 38.99 23.39
N ASP A 250 11.89 39.91 22.53
CA ASP A 250 11.31 41.20 22.91
C ASP A 250 9.76 41.11 23.07
N SER A 251 9.20 39.89 23.04
CA SER A 251 7.76 39.57 23.15
C SER A 251 6.88 40.31 22.15
N ASN A 252 7.43 40.67 20.98
CA ASN A 252 6.66 41.30 19.91
C ASN A 252 5.67 40.31 19.26
N THR A 253 4.54 40.83 18.76
CA THR A 253 3.59 40.01 17.99
C THR A 253 4.22 39.62 16.66
N LEU A 254 4.33 38.32 16.41
CA LEU A 254 4.90 37.77 15.19
C LEU A 254 3.86 37.67 14.07
N THR A 255 4.28 37.99 12.86
CA THR A 255 3.55 37.72 11.63
C THR A 255 4.22 36.60 10.86
N TYR A 256 3.45 35.71 10.27
CA TYR A 256 3.96 34.51 9.60
C TYR A 256 3.64 34.51 8.12
N SER A 257 4.63 34.12 7.32
CA SER A 257 4.50 33.88 5.88
C SER A 257 5.21 32.59 5.50
N ALA A 258 4.63 31.82 4.60
CA ALA A 258 5.22 30.58 4.10
C ALA A 258 5.46 30.65 2.59
N THR A 259 6.62 30.17 2.16
CA THR A 259 7.03 29.99 0.76
C THR A 259 7.77 28.66 0.62
N LEU A 260 8.15 28.27 -0.60
CA LEU A 260 9.18 27.24 -0.75
C LEU A 260 10.57 27.82 -0.40
N ALA A 261 11.55 26.95 -0.14
CA ALA A 261 12.90 27.34 0.27
C ALA A 261 13.67 28.13 -0.81
N ASP A 262 13.25 28.02 -2.06
CA ASP A 262 13.75 28.85 -3.17
C ASP A 262 13.05 30.22 -3.29
N ASN A 263 12.13 30.54 -2.37
CA ASN A 263 11.24 31.71 -2.33
C ASN A 263 10.14 31.72 -3.40
N SER A 264 9.88 30.61 -4.08
CA SER A 264 8.70 30.47 -4.94
C SER A 264 7.42 30.30 -4.09
N ALA A 265 6.27 30.50 -4.72
CA ALA A 265 4.97 30.34 -4.05
C ALA A 265 4.76 28.87 -3.64
N LEU A 266 3.96 28.64 -2.59
CA LEU A 266 3.55 27.29 -2.24
C LEU A 266 2.78 26.65 -3.42
N PRO A 267 2.90 25.32 -3.62
CA PRO A 267 2.11 24.59 -4.60
C PRO A 267 0.59 24.82 -4.40
N ASP A 268 -0.19 24.78 -5.48
CA ASP A 268 -1.64 25.06 -5.44
C ASP A 268 -2.41 24.17 -4.45
N TRP A 269 -1.90 22.95 -4.23
CA TRP A 269 -2.47 22.00 -3.29
C TRP A 269 -2.20 22.34 -1.81
N LEU A 270 -1.16 23.12 -1.49
CA LEU A 270 -0.69 23.40 -0.14
C LEU A 270 -1.01 24.83 0.30
N LYS A 271 -1.84 24.98 1.33
CA LYS A 271 -2.27 26.27 1.88
C LYS A 271 -1.77 26.47 3.31
N PHE A 272 -1.36 27.69 3.63
CA PHE A 272 -0.96 28.08 4.98
C PHE A 272 -1.92 29.12 5.56
N ASP A 273 -2.55 28.81 6.71
CA ASP A 273 -3.31 29.76 7.51
C ASP A 273 -2.41 30.36 8.60
N SER A 274 -2.05 31.64 8.42
CA SER A 274 -1.18 32.37 9.34
C SER A 274 -1.80 32.72 10.70
N LYS A 275 -3.11 32.56 10.87
CA LYS A 275 -3.80 32.77 12.16
C LYS A 275 -3.81 31.53 13.04
N THR A 276 -3.95 30.36 12.42
CA THR A 276 -3.95 29.07 13.12
C THR A 276 -2.61 28.34 13.05
N LEU A 277 -1.66 28.88 12.28
CA LEU A 277 -0.34 28.29 11.99
C LEU A 277 -0.45 26.87 11.43
N THR A 278 -1.43 26.65 10.55
CA THR A 278 -1.74 25.33 9.99
C THR A 278 -1.47 25.31 8.50
N PHE A 279 -0.68 24.33 8.07
CA PHE A 279 -0.58 23.90 6.68
C PHE A 279 -1.66 22.86 6.41
N SER A 280 -2.40 23.04 5.33
CA SER A 280 -3.46 22.09 4.92
C SER A 280 -3.51 21.98 3.40
N GLY A 281 -3.84 20.79 2.91
CA GLY A 281 -3.83 20.53 1.48
C GLY A 281 -4.15 19.08 1.13
N THR A 282 -4.25 18.78 -0.15
CA THR A 282 -4.30 17.39 -0.64
C THR A 282 -3.39 17.35 -1.87
N PRO A 283 -2.17 16.79 -1.77
CA PRO A 283 -1.27 16.69 -2.91
C PRO A 283 -1.97 15.96 -4.07
N GLY A 284 -1.89 16.49 -5.28
CA GLY A 284 -2.37 15.79 -6.49
C GLY A 284 -1.43 14.63 -6.87
N GLY A 285 -1.76 13.87 -7.92
CA GLY A 285 -0.93 12.74 -8.37
C GLY A 285 0.35 13.10 -9.14
N THR A 286 0.60 14.39 -9.37
CA THR A 286 1.88 14.95 -9.87
C THR A 286 2.63 15.71 -8.77
N ALA A 287 2.16 15.60 -7.54
CA ALA A 287 2.71 16.34 -6.41
C ALA A 287 3.77 15.53 -5.67
N SER A 288 4.28 14.43 -6.23
CA SER A 288 5.34 13.64 -5.62
C SER A 288 6.65 14.41 -5.55
N GLY A 289 7.45 14.04 -4.56
CA GLY A 289 8.77 14.59 -4.34
C GLY A 289 8.87 15.51 -3.13
N LEU A 290 10.03 16.16 -3.05
CA LEU A 290 10.47 16.84 -1.84
C LEU A 290 10.17 18.34 -1.91
N TYR A 291 9.18 18.80 -1.15
CA TYR A 291 8.90 20.23 -0.99
C TYR A 291 9.61 20.75 0.25
N SER A 292 10.68 21.49 0.05
CA SER A 292 11.29 22.23 1.15
C SER A 292 10.48 23.51 1.38
N VAL A 293 9.67 23.53 2.45
CA VAL A 293 8.82 24.66 2.81
C VAL A 293 9.55 25.53 3.82
N LEU A 294 9.65 26.82 3.51
CA LEU A 294 10.24 27.86 4.35
C LEU A 294 9.14 28.64 5.06
N LEU A 295 9.05 28.51 6.38
CA LEU A 295 8.17 29.31 7.21
C LEU A 295 8.96 30.45 7.85
N THR A 296 8.57 31.68 7.55
CA THR A 296 9.21 32.91 8.07
C THR A 296 8.33 33.58 9.11
N ALA A 297 8.87 33.78 10.31
CA ALA A 297 8.28 34.59 11.36
C ALA A 297 8.97 35.96 11.39
N SER A 298 8.19 37.03 11.30
CA SER A 298 8.68 38.42 11.28
C SER A 298 8.06 39.24 12.41
N ASP A 299 8.87 40.07 13.05
CA ASP A 299 8.39 41.05 14.02
C ASP A 299 7.86 42.33 13.33
N ALA A 300 7.29 43.23 14.14
CA ALA A 300 6.71 44.49 13.67
C ALA A 300 7.74 45.49 13.11
N THR A 301 9.04 45.27 13.30
CA THR A 301 10.14 46.07 12.77
C THR A 301 10.72 45.51 11.46
N GLY A 302 10.30 44.30 11.07
CA GLY A 302 10.69 43.61 9.85
C GLY A 302 11.92 42.71 10.00
N ALA A 303 12.43 42.48 11.22
CA ALA A 303 13.42 41.44 11.43
C ALA A 303 12.72 40.07 11.46
N SER A 304 13.36 39.07 10.86
CA SER A 304 12.74 37.76 10.65
C SER A 304 13.70 36.62 10.94
N VAL A 305 13.11 35.50 11.33
CA VAL A 305 13.75 34.19 11.35
C VAL A 305 12.89 33.25 10.53
N ALA A 306 13.55 32.34 9.84
CA ALA A 306 12.87 31.32 9.07
C ALA A 306 13.40 29.95 9.47
N ASP A 307 12.54 28.96 9.36
CA ASP A 307 12.93 27.57 9.42
C ASP A 307 12.37 26.86 8.20
N SER A 308 13.08 25.82 7.75
CA SER A 308 12.68 25.00 6.63
C SER A 308 12.45 23.59 7.09
N PHE A 309 11.30 23.03 6.71
CA PHE A 309 11.02 21.60 6.87
C PHE A 309 10.69 21.01 5.50
N ALA A 310 11.05 19.75 5.30
CA ALA A 310 10.67 19.00 4.14
C ALA A 310 9.26 18.45 4.31
N ILE A 311 8.44 18.59 3.28
CA ILE A 311 7.29 17.73 3.05
C ILE A 311 7.71 16.75 1.97
N ASN A 312 7.96 15.50 2.37
CA ASN A 312 8.21 14.41 1.44
C ASN A 312 6.86 13.85 1.02
N VAL A 313 6.42 14.20 -0.19
CA VAL A 313 5.24 13.60 -0.79
C VAL A 313 5.69 12.29 -1.43
N GLY A 314 5.40 11.18 -0.77
CA GLY A 314 5.64 9.85 -1.31
C GLY A 314 4.65 9.54 -2.43
N ASN A 315 5.16 8.92 -3.51
CA ASN A 315 4.34 8.43 -4.59
C ASN A 315 3.29 7.46 -4.04
N VAL A 316 2.07 7.55 -4.55
CA VAL A 316 1.20 6.38 -4.57
C VAL A 316 1.76 5.45 -5.65
N THR A 317 1.96 4.17 -5.33
CA THR A 317 2.27 3.18 -6.37
C THR A 317 1.13 3.15 -7.39
N PRO A 318 1.41 3.27 -8.70
CA PRO A 318 0.38 3.20 -9.73
C PRO A 318 -0.50 1.96 -9.54
N GLY A 319 -1.81 2.13 -9.65
CA GLY A 319 -2.73 1.07 -9.25
C GLY A 319 -4.22 1.41 -9.42
N PRO A 320 -5.12 0.51 -8.99
CA PRO A 320 -6.54 0.68 -9.20
C PRO A 320 -7.13 1.77 -8.28
N LEU A 321 -7.55 2.89 -8.88
CA LEU A 321 -8.34 3.97 -8.29
C LEU A 321 -9.82 3.75 -8.60
N THR A 322 -10.63 3.41 -7.59
CA THR A 322 -12.07 3.19 -7.76
C THR A 322 -12.88 4.27 -7.04
N GLY A 323 -13.79 4.92 -7.79
CA GLY A 323 -14.76 5.91 -7.33
C GLY A 323 -15.97 5.30 -6.62
N THR A 324 -17.05 6.05 -6.55
CA THR A 324 -18.33 5.64 -5.94
C THR A 324 -19.48 5.77 -6.94
N GLU A 325 -20.71 5.58 -6.48
CA GLU A 325 -21.92 5.75 -7.30
C GLU A 325 -22.43 7.21 -7.33
N ASN A 326 -21.60 8.20 -6.96
CA ASN A 326 -21.94 9.62 -7.07
C ASN A 326 -20.93 10.36 -7.97
N ALA A 327 -21.26 11.60 -8.34
CA ALA A 327 -20.37 12.43 -9.15
C ALA A 327 -19.09 12.83 -8.38
N GLU A 328 -17.94 12.41 -8.91
CA GLU A 328 -16.62 12.60 -8.34
C GLU A 328 -15.61 13.21 -9.32
N ALA A 329 -14.48 13.67 -8.77
CA ALA A 329 -13.28 13.98 -9.55
C ALA A 329 -12.13 13.09 -9.08
N LEU A 330 -11.66 12.19 -9.95
CA LEU A 330 -10.54 11.30 -9.69
C LEU A 330 -9.35 11.69 -10.54
N TYR A 331 -8.16 11.62 -9.94
CA TYR A 331 -6.89 11.98 -10.56
C TYR A 331 -5.92 10.82 -10.33
N GLY A 332 -5.35 10.31 -11.41
CA GLY A 332 -4.21 9.39 -11.45
C GLY A 332 -2.91 10.09 -11.11
N THR A 333 -1.82 9.34 -11.26
CA THR A 333 -0.44 9.64 -10.89
C THR A 333 0.43 9.75 -12.14
N GLU A 334 1.76 9.88 -11.96
CA GLU A 334 2.71 9.91 -13.08
C GLU A 334 3.09 8.51 -13.64
N GLY A 335 2.37 7.44 -13.30
CA GLY A 335 2.59 6.10 -13.85
C GLY A 335 1.29 5.40 -14.25
N ASP A 336 1.38 4.20 -14.80
CA ASP A 336 0.26 3.47 -15.41
C ASP A 336 -0.86 3.16 -14.39
N ASP A 337 -1.93 3.96 -14.40
CA ASP A 337 -3.03 3.84 -13.45
C ASP A 337 -4.25 3.12 -14.03
N THR A 338 -5.09 2.57 -13.15
CA THR A 338 -6.42 2.06 -13.55
C THR A 338 -7.50 2.84 -12.81
N ILE A 339 -8.24 3.70 -13.51
CA ILE A 339 -9.22 4.60 -12.92
C ILE A 339 -10.64 4.14 -13.27
N LEU A 340 -11.45 3.83 -12.26
CA LEU A 340 -12.84 3.37 -12.39
C LEU A 340 -13.79 4.38 -11.72
N GLY A 341 -14.62 5.09 -12.47
CA GLY A 341 -15.61 6.05 -11.94
C GLY A 341 -16.83 5.39 -11.27
N LEU A 342 -17.24 4.22 -11.76
CA LEU A 342 -18.45 3.47 -11.37
C LEU A 342 -19.76 4.13 -11.81
N GLY A 343 -20.28 5.13 -11.11
CA GLY A 343 -21.55 5.74 -11.47
C GLY A 343 -21.66 7.18 -10.99
N GLY A 344 -22.24 8.07 -11.80
CA GLY A 344 -22.18 9.50 -11.52
C GLY A 344 -21.91 10.31 -12.78
N ASP A 345 -21.89 11.63 -12.69
CA ASP A 345 -21.33 12.47 -13.77
C ASP A 345 -19.89 12.82 -13.33
N ASP A 346 -18.92 11.95 -13.65
CA ASP A 346 -17.57 11.98 -13.11
C ASP A 346 -16.58 12.82 -13.93
N THR A 347 -15.46 13.19 -13.30
CA THR A 347 -14.30 13.79 -13.97
C THR A 347 -13.04 12.98 -13.66
N LEU A 348 -12.56 12.20 -14.63
CA LEU A 348 -11.43 11.29 -14.46
C LEU A 348 -10.22 11.79 -15.24
N ARG A 349 -9.03 11.83 -14.61
CA ARG A 349 -7.78 12.24 -15.25
C ARG A 349 -6.66 11.24 -15.00
N GLY A 350 -6.03 10.69 -16.04
CA GLY A 350 -4.89 9.78 -15.94
C GLY A 350 -3.59 10.47 -15.53
N ASP A 351 -3.29 11.60 -16.16
CA ASP A 351 -2.06 12.39 -16.00
C ASP A 351 -0.92 11.90 -16.90
N THR A 352 0.19 11.32 -16.42
CA THR A 352 1.23 10.78 -17.32
C THR A 352 1.38 9.29 -17.10
N GLY A 353 1.38 8.47 -18.15
CA GLY A 353 1.43 7.02 -17.98
C GLY A 353 0.64 6.32 -19.09
N ALA A 354 0.68 4.98 -19.15
CA ALA A 354 -0.26 4.23 -19.97
C ALA A 354 -1.51 3.92 -19.14
N ASP A 355 -2.45 4.88 -19.06
CA ASP A 355 -3.55 4.80 -18.10
C ASP A 355 -4.76 4.04 -18.65
N ILE A 356 -5.44 3.28 -17.80
CA ILE A 356 -6.70 2.60 -18.11
C ILE A 356 -7.85 3.34 -17.44
N ILE A 357 -8.70 4.01 -18.21
CA ILE A 357 -9.76 4.88 -17.68
C ILE A 357 -11.14 4.35 -18.07
N ASN A 358 -11.99 4.11 -17.07
CA ASN A 358 -13.38 3.70 -17.24
C ASN A 358 -14.32 4.66 -16.47
N GLY A 359 -15.12 5.44 -17.21
CA GLY A 359 -16.10 6.38 -16.64
C GLY A 359 -17.16 5.68 -15.78
N GLY A 360 -17.61 4.50 -16.20
CA GLY A 360 -18.78 3.86 -15.61
C GLY A 360 -20.08 4.46 -16.13
N ALA A 361 -21.13 4.49 -15.32
CA ALA A 361 -22.46 4.90 -15.73
C ALA A 361 -22.73 6.38 -15.44
N GLY A 362 -22.92 7.17 -16.50
CA GLY A 362 -23.42 8.55 -16.40
C GLY A 362 -22.90 9.43 -17.51
N ARG A 363 -22.58 10.69 -17.24
CA ARG A 363 -21.95 11.57 -18.24
C ARG A 363 -20.60 12.04 -17.74
N ASP A 364 -19.59 11.34 -18.20
CA ASP A 364 -18.26 11.49 -17.65
C ASP A 364 -17.38 12.39 -18.54
N ALA A 365 -16.48 13.11 -17.88
CA ALA A 365 -15.43 13.91 -18.48
C ALA A 365 -14.09 13.19 -18.28
N LEU A 366 -13.57 12.60 -19.35
CA LEU A 366 -12.39 11.75 -19.32
C LEU A 366 -11.19 12.48 -19.93
N TYR A 367 -10.06 12.40 -19.23
CA TYR A 367 -8.77 12.94 -19.64
C TYR A 367 -7.72 11.84 -19.49
N GLY A 368 -7.06 11.46 -20.57
CA GLY A 368 -5.96 10.48 -20.54
C GLY A 368 -4.72 11.16 -19.99
N GLY A 369 -4.22 12.11 -20.77
CA GLY A 369 -3.08 12.94 -20.43
C GLY A 369 -1.91 12.63 -21.35
N ASP A 370 -0.70 12.59 -20.82
CA ASP A 370 0.53 12.33 -21.58
C ASP A 370 0.92 10.84 -21.46
N GLY A 371 0.60 10.02 -22.46
CA GLY A 371 1.04 8.63 -22.50
C GLY A 371 0.16 7.77 -23.39
N ALA A 372 0.28 6.44 -23.32
CA ALA A 372 -0.47 5.54 -24.21
C ALA A 372 -1.75 5.06 -23.51
N ASP A 373 -2.75 5.93 -23.45
CA ASP A 373 -3.92 5.72 -22.59
C ASP A 373 -4.98 4.84 -23.25
N THR A 374 -5.73 4.09 -22.44
CA THR A 374 -6.82 3.21 -22.88
C THR A 374 -8.13 3.58 -22.17
N PHE A 375 -9.10 4.09 -22.93
CA PHE A 375 -10.44 4.37 -22.43
C PHE A 375 -11.35 3.16 -22.62
N VAL A 376 -11.78 2.54 -21.52
CA VAL A 376 -12.47 1.23 -21.53
C VAL A 376 -13.98 1.38 -21.37
N TYR A 377 -14.73 0.79 -22.30
CA TYR A 377 -16.19 0.68 -22.26
C TYR A 377 -16.61 -0.79 -22.28
N SER A 378 -17.09 -1.31 -21.14
CA SER A 378 -17.42 -2.73 -21.00
C SER A 378 -18.92 -3.07 -21.08
N THR A 379 -19.80 -2.07 -20.97
CA THR A 379 -21.25 -2.25 -21.12
C THR A 379 -21.88 -1.04 -21.80
N LEU A 380 -22.97 -1.26 -22.56
CA LEU A 380 -23.71 -0.19 -23.25
C LEU A 380 -24.30 0.84 -22.29
N THR A 381 -24.50 0.48 -21.02
CA THR A 381 -25.01 1.41 -20.00
C THR A 381 -24.00 2.46 -19.57
N TYR A 382 -22.73 2.32 -19.94
CA TYR A 382 -21.69 3.30 -19.59
C TYR A 382 -21.75 4.51 -20.50
N SER A 383 -21.79 4.31 -21.83
CA SER A 383 -21.94 5.41 -22.79
C SER A 383 -23.00 5.14 -23.84
N TYR A 384 -24.13 5.86 -23.77
CA TYR A 384 -25.21 5.70 -24.72
C TYR A 384 -26.05 6.96 -24.96
N ARG A 385 -26.73 6.94 -26.11
CA ARG A 385 -27.79 7.87 -26.46
C ARG A 385 -29.02 7.12 -26.95
N ASP A 386 -30.17 7.43 -26.36
CA ASP A 386 -31.47 7.12 -26.95
C ASP A 386 -31.93 8.29 -27.86
N TYR A 387 -32.31 7.94 -29.08
CA TYR A 387 -32.75 8.88 -30.12
C TYR A 387 -34.27 9.06 -30.17
N ASP A 388 -35.02 8.32 -29.35
CA ASP A 388 -36.45 8.46 -29.21
C ASP A 388 -36.82 9.74 -28.44
N ALA A 389 -38.06 10.21 -28.64
CA ALA A 389 -38.51 11.49 -28.10
C ALA A 389 -38.63 11.45 -26.57
N GLY A 390 -37.64 12.02 -25.87
CA GLY A 390 -37.54 12.03 -24.41
C GLY A 390 -36.57 10.98 -23.84
N GLY A 391 -35.81 10.31 -24.70
CA GLY A 391 -34.79 9.34 -24.33
C GLY A 391 -33.69 9.91 -23.44
N LEU A 392 -33.15 9.06 -22.56
CA LEU A 392 -32.01 9.41 -21.71
C LEU A 392 -30.73 9.48 -22.54
N THR A 393 -29.81 10.33 -22.13
CA THR A 393 -28.49 10.49 -22.75
C THR A 393 -27.45 10.50 -21.65
N ALA A 394 -26.53 9.55 -21.73
CA ALA A 394 -25.39 9.33 -20.86
C ALA A 394 -24.17 9.17 -21.77
N THR A 395 -23.81 10.24 -22.50
CA THR A 395 -22.72 10.24 -23.48
C THR A 395 -21.49 10.84 -22.84
N ASP A 396 -20.41 10.08 -22.79
CA ASP A 396 -19.14 10.51 -22.21
C ASP A 396 -18.35 11.36 -23.19
N THR A 397 -17.51 12.22 -22.63
CA THR A 397 -16.64 13.10 -23.41
C THR A 397 -15.18 12.87 -23.06
N ILE A 398 -14.38 12.48 -24.04
CA ILE A 398 -12.91 12.41 -23.95
C ILE A 398 -12.34 13.74 -24.46
N TYR A 399 -11.49 14.39 -23.66
CA TYR A 399 -11.09 15.78 -23.90
C TYR A 399 -9.73 15.97 -24.58
N ASP A 400 -8.79 15.05 -24.40
CA ASP A 400 -7.38 15.17 -24.81
C ASP A 400 -6.86 13.96 -25.61
N PHE A 401 -7.76 13.18 -26.23
CA PHE A 401 -7.41 12.03 -27.04
C PHE A 401 -6.37 12.33 -28.14
N THR A 402 -5.29 11.55 -28.15
CA THR A 402 -4.16 11.64 -29.07
C THR A 402 -4.16 10.45 -30.05
N PRO A 403 -4.59 10.65 -31.33
CA PRO A 403 -4.63 9.58 -32.32
C PRO A 403 -3.25 8.97 -32.60
N GLY A 404 -3.20 7.65 -32.73
CA GLY A 404 -2.01 6.84 -32.97
C GLY A 404 -1.25 6.46 -31.69
N GLN A 405 -1.62 7.04 -30.55
CA GLN A 405 -0.99 6.80 -29.25
C GLN A 405 -2.02 6.22 -28.27
N ASP A 406 -3.15 6.90 -28.11
CA ASP A 406 -4.23 6.47 -27.21
C ASP A 406 -5.14 5.44 -27.88
N LYS A 407 -5.86 4.68 -27.07
CA LYS A 407 -6.78 3.62 -27.45
C LYS A 407 -8.16 3.82 -26.84
N ILE A 408 -9.18 3.42 -27.59
CA ILE A 408 -10.54 3.29 -27.08
C ILE A 408 -10.91 1.81 -27.11
N ASP A 409 -11.02 1.19 -25.95
CA ASP A 409 -11.41 -0.21 -25.82
C ASP A 409 -12.93 -0.35 -25.76
N VAL A 410 -13.47 -0.96 -26.82
CA VAL A 410 -14.87 -1.31 -27.00
C VAL A 410 -15.04 -2.82 -27.19
N SER A 411 -14.02 -3.60 -26.84
CA SER A 411 -13.95 -5.03 -27.11
C SER A 411 -15.05 -5.82 -26.43
N ALA A 412 -15.29 -5.50 -25.17
CA ALA A 412 -16.35 -6.11 -24.35
C ALA A 412 -17.78 -5.75 -24.84
N LEU A 413 -17.95 -4.67 -25.61
CA LEU A 413 -19.23 -4.35 -26.27
C LEU A 413 -19.47 -5.20 -27.53
N GLY A 414 -18.46 -5.95 -27.99
CA GLY A 414 -18.54 -6.79 -29.17
C GLY A 414 -18.55 -6.03 -30.50
N PHE A 415 -18.01 -4.81 -30.55
CA PHE A 415 -17.75 -4.10 -31.80
C PHE A 415 -16.47 -4.63 -32.44
N LEU A 416 -16.47 -4.70 -33.77
CA LEU A 416 -15.49 -5.46 -34.54
C LEU A 416 -14.72 -4.62 -35.58
N GLY A 417 -14.96 -3.30 -35.62
CA GLY A 417 -14.30 -2.39 -36.56
C GLY A 417 -15.08 -1.10 -36.83
N LEU A 418 -14.45 -0.14 -37.52
CA LEU A 418 -15.13 1.03 -38.07
C LEU A 418 -15.89 0.67 -39.38
N GLY A 419 -17.04 1.29 -39.60
CA GLY A 419 -17.95 0.97 -40.70
C GLY A 419 -19.14 1.93 -40.81
N ASN A 420 -20.31 1.39 -41.15
CA ASN A 420 -21.55 2.17 -41.31
C ASN A 420 -22.40 2.24 -40.03
N GLY A 421 -21.97 1.58 -38.95
CA GLY A 421 -22.69 1.52 -37.68
C GLY A 421 -23.61 0.31 -37.51
N GLU A 422 -23.77 -0.50 -38.56
CA GLU A 422 -24.56 -1.74 -38.55
C GLU A 422 -23.64 -2.96 -38.32
N ASP A 423 -24.21 -4.12 -38.02
CA ASP A 423 -23.49 -5.41 -37.93
C ASP A 423 -22.20 -5.38 -37.10
N HIS A 424 -22.30 -4.88 -35.86
CA HIS A 424 -21.17 -4.74 -34.93
C HIS A 424 -20.05 -3.78 -35.38
N THR A 425 -20.35 -2.82 -36.25
CA THR A 425 -19.42 -1.73 -36.63
C THR A 425 -19.78 -0.38 -36.00
N LEU A 426 -18.81 0.52 -35.91
CA LEU A 426 -18.98 1.90 -35.44
C LEU A 426 -18.81 2.91 -36.58
N TYR A 427 -19.56 4.01 -36.57
CA TYR A 427 -19.42 5.10 -37.54
C TYR A 427 -19.15 6.44 -36.85
N MET A 428 -18.50 7.35 -37.58
CA MET A 428 -18.09 8.65 -37.05
C MET A 428 -18.88 9.81 -37.67
N THR A 429 -19.19 10.82 -36.87
CA THR A 429 -19.82 12.06 -37.32
C THR A 429 -19.26 13.27 -36.59
N LEU A 430 -19.37 14.46 -37.18
CA LEU A 430 -19.06 15.72 -36.50
C LEU A 430 -20.34 16.37 -35.97
N ASN A 431 -20.23 17.17 -34.91
CA ASN A 431 -21.30 18.12 -34.59
C ASN A 431 -21.41 19.25 -35.64
N GLU A 432 -22.46 20.06 -35.52
CA GLU A 432 -22.70 21.21 -36.40
C GLU A 432 -21.55 22.24 -36.42
N ALA A 433 -20.82 22.38 -35.32
CA ALA A 433 -19.69 23.30 -35.21
C ALA A 433 -18.36 22.71 -35.75
N GLY A 434 -18.29 21.39 -35.94
CA GLY A 434 -17.08 20.68 -36.37
C GLY A 434 -15.96 20.64 -35.34
N ASP A 435 -16.24 20.92 -34.07
CA ASP A 435 -15.26 20.94 -32.97
C ASP A 435 -15.38 19.70 -32.05
N LYS A 436 -16.31 18.78 -32.32
CA LYS A 436 -16.40 17.47 -31.68
C LYS A 436 -16.64 16.36 -32.70
N THR A 437 -15.95 15.24 -32.50
CA THR A 437 -16.12 14.00 -33.26
C THR A 437 -16.91 13.02 -32.40
N TYR A 438 -17.96 12.42 -32.94
CA TYR A 438 -18.74 11.39 -32.26
C TYR A 438 -18.51 10.05 -32.91
N VAL A 439 -18.29 9.03 -32.09
CA VAL A 439 -18.23 7.62 -32.52
C VAL A 439 -19.50 6.94 -32.04
N LYS A 440 -20.21 6.27 -32.95
CA LYS A 440 -21.60 5.84 -32.74
C LYS A 440 -21.88 4.45 -33.29
N SER A 441 -22.83 3.74 -32.69
CA SER A 441 -23.51 2.60 -33.31
C SER A 441 -24.82 3.04 -33.98
N ALA A 442 -25.19 2.41 -35.10
CA ALA A 442 -26.46 2.68 -35.78
C ALA A 442 -27.60 1.78 -35.26
N THR A 443 -27.24 0.60 -34.75
CA THR A 443 -28.19 -0.40 -34.25
C THR A 443 -28.51 -0.15 -32.77
N PRO A 444 -29.79 0.03 -32.41
CA PRO A 444 -30.20 0.14 -31.01
C PRO A 444 -30.24 -1.23 -30.32
N ASP A 445 -30.06 -1.23 -29.00
CA ASP A 445 -30.33 -2.38 -28.14
C ASP A 445 -31.84 -2.62 -27.94
N ALA A 446 -32.18 -3.58 -27.08
CA ALA A 446 -33.57 -3.94 -26.78
C ALA A 446 -34.39 -2.80 -26.15
N ASP A 447 -33.72 -1.82 -25.53
CA ASP A 447 -34.31 -0.69 -24.84
C ASP A 447 -34.26 0.61 -25.68
N GLY A 448 -33.69 0.57 -26.89
CA GLY A 448 -33.60 1.70 -27.81
C GLY A 448 -32.27 2.47 -27.74
N ASN A 449 -31.37 2.09 -26.84
CA ASN A 449 -30.10 2.78 -26.63
C ASN A 449 -29.09 2.44 -27.71
N ARG A 450 -28.26 3.43 -28.09
CA ARG A 450 -27.13 3.25 -29.02
C ARG A 450 -25.86 3.70 -28.35
N PHE A 451 -24.77 2.96 -28.56
CA PHE A 451 -23.45 3.38 -28.10
C PHE A 451 -23.08 4.71 -28.75
N GLU A 452 -22.67 5.69 -27.95
CA GLU A 452 -22.21 6.99 -28.43
C GLU A 452 -21.19 7.56 -27.44
N ILE A 453 -20.01 7.91 -27.94
CA ILE A 453 -19.00 8.71 -27.23
C ILE A 453 -18.67 9.98 -28.00
N ALA A 454 -18.23 11.02 -27.30
CA ALA A 454 -17.78 12.27 -27.90
C ALA A 454 -16.29 12.50 -27.64
N LEU A 455 -15.54 12.80 -28.69
CA LEU A 455 -14.16 13.26 -28.63
C LEU A 455 -14.11 14.75 -28.89
N SER A 456 -13.35 15.46 -28.07
CA SER A 456 -13.04 16.88 -28.28
C SER A 456 -12.09 17.04 -29.46
N GLY A 457 -12.47 17.84 -30.46
CA GLY A 457 -11.70 18.07 -31.68
C GLY A 457 -12.29 17.44 -32.95
N ASN A 458 -11.75 17.84 -34.10
CA ASN A 458 -12.07 17.26 -35.41
C ASN A 458 -11.05 16.16 -35.74
N LEU A 459 -11.41 14.92 -35.42
CA LEU A 459 -10.57 13.74 -35.55
C LEU A 459 -11.11 12.75 -36.61
N ILE A 460 -12.11 13.15 -37.39
CA ILE A 460 -12.84 12.25 -38.30
C ILE A 460 -11.96 11.68 -39.44
N ASP A 461 -10.92 12.42 -39.84
CA ASP A 461 -9.98 12.01 -40.89
C ASP A 461 -8.66 11.43 -40.32
N THR A 462 -8.51 11.42 -38.98
CA THR A 462 -7.30 10.96 -38.29
C THR A 462 -7.49 9.66 -37.54
N LEU A 463 -8.70 9.39 -37.05
CA LEU A 463 -9.03 8.13 -36.37
C LEU A 463 -9.08 6.96 -37.36
N THR A 464 -8.45 5.86 -36.99
CA THR A 464 -8.36 4.61 -37.74
C THR A 464 -8.73 3.43 -36.85
N ASP A 465 -8.86 2.23 -37.43
CA ASP A 465 -9.10 1.01 -36.63
C ASP A 465 -8.00 0.75 -35.58
N ALA A 466 -6.78 1.25 -35.80
CA ALA A 466 -5.68 1.09 -34.87
C ALA A 466 -5.90 1.89 -33.56
N ASP A 467 -6.73 2.93 -33.56
CA ASP A 467 -7.01 3.76 -32.37
C ASP A 467 -8.08 3.15 -31.44
N PHE A 468 -8.59 1.98 -31.81
CA PHE A 468 -9.59 1.24 -31.05
C PHE A 468 -9.07 -0.15 -30.70
N VAL A 469 -9.43 -0.63 -29.51
CA VAL A 469 -9.35 -2.06 -29.18
C VAL A 469 -10.74 -2.62 -29.43
N PHE A 470 -10.90 -3.27 -30.58
CA PHE A 470 -12.12 -3.99 -30.91
C PHE A 470 -12.11 -5.37 -30.27
N GLY A 471 -13.29 -5.98 -30.18
CA GLY A 471 -13.41 -7.35 -29.73
C GLY A 471 -12.53 -8.20 -30.62
N GLN A 472 -11.76 -9.13 -30.03
CA GLN A 472 -11.18 -10.18 -30.85
C GLN A 472 -12.33 -10.89 -31.54
N ARG A 473 -12.49 -10.64 -32.85
CA ARG A 473 -12.96 -11.72 -33.72
C ARG A 473 -11.93 -12.81 -33.49
N GLU A 474 -12.36 -14.05 -33.25
CA GLU A 474 -11.43 -15.15 -33.44
C GLU A 474 -10.72 -14.92 -34.77
N ALA A 475 -9.40 -14.82 -34.73
CA ALA A 475 -8.60 -14.58 -35.91
C ALA A 475 -8.73 -15.81 -36.80
N GLN A 476 -9.75 -15.79 -37.64
CA GLN A 476 -9.79 -16.56 -38.85
C GLN A 476 -10.06 -15.56 -39.96
N GLU A 477 -8.99 -15.04 -40.55
CA GLU A 477 -8.97 -15.11 -42.00
C GLU A 477 -9.20 -16.59 -42.31
N ILE A 478 -10.44 -16.99 -42.60
CA ILE A 478 -10.71 -18.37 -42.99
C ILE A 478 -9.99 -18.52 -44.33
N LEU A 479 -8.74 -18.95 -44.30
CA LEU A 479 -8.03 -19.39 -45.49
C LEU A 479 -8.63 -20.75 -45.85
N TYR A 480 -9.67 -20.70 -46.66
CA TYR A 480 -10.26 -21.91 -47.20
C TYR A 480 -9.24 -22.55 -48.17
N LEU A 481 -8.61 -23.65 -47.75
CA LEU A 481 -7.65 -24.46 -48.52
C LEU A 481 -8.23 -25.84 -48.84
N PRO A 482 -9.05 -25.99 -49.90
CA PRO A 482 -9.41 -27.32 -50.38
C PRO A 482 -8.16 -28.00 -50.94
N THR A 483 -7.93 -29.25 -50.56
CA THR A 483 -6.91 -30.09 -51.18
C THR A 483 -7.47 -30.64 -52.49
N LEU A 484 -6.97 -30.13 -53.62
CA LEU A 484 -7.34 -30.60 -54.94
C LEU A 484 -6.17 -31.41 -55.52
N GLY A 485 -6.37 -32.72 -55.65
CA GLY A 485 -5.51 -33.55 -56.50
C GLY A 485 -5.00 -34.84 -55.89
N GLN A 486 -5.88 -35.78 -55.54
CA GLN A 486 -5.47 -37.18 -55.34
C GLN A 486 -5.88 -38.05 -56.53
N SER A 487 -4.99 -38.31 -57.49
CA SER A 487 -5.34 -39.17 -58.64
C SER A 487 -5.11 -40.66 -58.37
N ASN A 488 -6.17 -41.44 -58.60
CA ASN A 488 -6.24 -42.91 -58.58
C ASN A 488 -5.32 -43.63 -59.59
N ALA A 489 -4.05 -43.83 -59.26
CA ALA A 489 -3.15 -44.74 -60.00
C ALA A 489 -3.46 -46.23 -59.81
N ARG A 490 -4.63 -46.59 -59.25
CA ARG A 490 -5.08 -47.98 -59.19
C ARG A 490 -5.70 -48.47 -60.51
N LEU A 491 -6.13 -47.58 -61.40
CA LEU A 491 -6.75 -47.98 -62.68
C LEU A 491 -5.77 -48.47 -63.77
N LEU A 492 -4.46 -48.21 -63.64
CA LEU A 492 -3.46 -48.56 -64.66
C LEU A 492 -2.59 -49.79 -64.33
N ARG A 493 -2.87 -50.51 -63.24
CA ARG A 493 -2.27 -51.83 -62.97
C ARG A 493 -2.90 -52.89 -63.88
N MET A 494 -2.55 -52.89 -65.16
CA MET A 494 -3.07 -53.86 -66.13
C MET A 494 -2.04 -54.81 -66.76
N THR A 495 -0.76 -54.78 -66.35
CA THR A 495 0.23 -55.67 -66.97
C THR A 495 1.11 -56.52 -66.04
N GLU A 496 1.01 -56.42 -64.72
CA GLU A 496 1.53 -57.48 -63.83
C GLU A 496 0.47 -57.88 -62.82
N ASP A 497 -0.17 -59.01 -63.11
CA ASP A 497 -1.15 -59.70 -62.27
C ASP A 497 -0.42 -60.37 -61.11
N ASP A 498 -0.16 -59.63 -60.03
CA ASP A 498 0.37 -60.17 -58.77
C ASP A 498 -0.72 -60.45 -57.72
N ASN A 499 -1.99 -60.32 -58.10
CA ASN A 499 -3.15 -60.68 -57.30
C ASN A 499 -3.20 -60.01 -55.89
N GLN A 500 -2.50 -58.88 -55.70
CA GLN A 500 -2.49 -58.09 -54.46
C GLN A 500 -2.96 -56.64 -54.67
N SER A 501 -3.29 -56.25 -55.91
CA SER A 501 -3.92 -54.95 -56.17
C SER A 501 -5.45 -55.08 -56.20
N GLY A 502 -6.13 -54.42 -55.27
CA GLY A 502 -7.60 -54.36 -55.16
C GLY A 502 -8.30 -53.59 -56.29
N THR A 503 -8.06 -53.95 -57.55
CA THR A 503 -8.52 -53.24 -58.76
C THR A 503 -9.94 -53.57 -59.20
N SER A 504 -10.72 -54.36 -58.44
CA SER A 504 -12.04 -54.83 -58.87
C SER A 504 -13.28 -54.15 -58.25
N GLU A 505 -13.13 -53.20 -57.32
CA GLU A 505 -14.29 -52.50 -56.71
C GLU A 505 -14.52 -51.05 -57.18
N MET A 506 -13.52 -50.29 -57.64
CA MET A 506 -13.68 -48.83 -57.88
C MET A 506 -14.54 -48.46 -59.10
N VAL A 507 -14.67 -49.33 -60.10
CA VAL A 507 -15.48 -49.02 -61.31
C VAL A 507 -16.93 -49.50 -61.17
N LYS A 508 -17.27 -50.29 -60.15
CA LYS A 508 -18.60 -50.93 -60.07
C LYS A 508 -19.62 -50.20 -59.23
N ASP A 509 -19.25 -49.18 -58.47
CA ASP A 509 -20.22 -48.50 -57.62
C ASP A 509 -19.92 -47.01 -57.42
N LEU A 510 -20.08 -46.23 -58.49
CA LEU A 510 -20.09 -44.76 -58.41
C LEU A 510 -21.18 -44.24 -57.43
N ALA A 511 -22.13 -45.08 -57.05
CA ALA A 511 -23.17 -44.80 -56.07
C ALA A 511 -22.76 -45.08 -54.60
N ARG A 512 -21.60 -45.71 -54.35
CA ARG A 512 -21.03 -45.86 -52.99
C ARG A 512 -20.41 -44.56 -52.48
N TYR A 513 -19.96 -43.69 -53.39
CA TYR A 513 -19.68 -42.29 -53.10
C TYR A 513 -21.02 -41.56 -52.94
N THR A 514 -21.69 -41.84 -51.82
CA THR A 514 -22.90 -41.13 -51.38
C THR A 514 -22.57 -39.67 -51.06
N ASP A 515 -23.60 -38.85 -50.84
CA ASP A 515 -23.47 -37.41 -50.51
C ASP A 515 -22.68 -37.11 -49.20
N TYR A 516 -22.10 -38.11 -48.55
CA TYR A 516 -21.45 -38.05 -47.23
C TYR A 516 -20.09 -38.77 -47.14
N ASP A 517 -19.43 -39.11 -48.25
CA ASP A 517 -18.10 -39.76 -48.21
C ASP A 517 -16.97 -38.81 -48.61
N VAL A 518 -16.80 -37.82 -47.76
CA VAL A 518 -15.64 -36.95 -47.70
C VAL A 518 -15.48 -36.67 -46.21
N ARG A 519 -14.27 -36.60 -45.63
CA ARG A 519 -14.01 -36.12 -44.26
C ARG A 519 -12.80 -35.18 -44.27
N SER A 520 -12.94 -34.02 -43.66
CA SER A 520 -11.97 -32.98 -43.34
C SER A 520 -12.15 -32.67 -41.84
N GLN A 521 -11.08 -32.25 -41.17
CA GLN A 521 -11.07 -32.06 -39.71
C GLN A 521 -11.77 -30.79 -39.22
N PHE A 522 -12.36 -29.98 -40.10
CA PHE A 522 -13.07 -28.77 -39.67
C PHE A 522 -14.59 -28.99 -39.63
N THR A 523 -15.14 -28.73 -38.45
CA THR A 523 -16.58 -28.60 -38.23
C THR A 523 -16.96 -27.12 -38.32
N ASP A 524 -18.12 -26.81 -38.87
CA ASP A 524 -18.66 -25.45 -38.81
C ASP A 524 -19.02 -25.06 -37.36
N ALA A 525 -19.43 -23.81 -37.14
CA ALA A 525 -19.82 -23.30 -35.82
C ALA A 525 -20.99 -24.08 -35.14
N ASN A 526 -21.63 -25.02 -35.86
CA ASN A 526 -22.69 -25.89 -35.34
C ASN A 526 -22.25 -27.36 -35.19
N GLY A 527 -21.00 -27.72 -35.53
CA GLY A 527 -20.47 -29.07 -35.36
C GLY A 527 -20.65 -30.01 -36.57
N ASP A 528 -21.02 -29.50 -37.76
CA ASP A 528 -21.15 -30.32 -38.98
C ASP A 528 -19.85 -30.27 -39.82
N GLY A 529 -19.36 -31.43 -40.29
CA GLY A 529 -18.11 -31.55 -41.07
C GLY A 529 -18.22 -31.03 -42.49
N ILE A 530 -17.25 -30.21 -42.94
CA ILE A 530 -17.17 -29.69 -44.31
C ILE A 530 -16.08 -30.44 -45.07
N ASP A 531 -16.47 -31.22 -46.08
CA ASP A 531 -15.56 -32.20 -46.66
C ASP A 531 -15.48 -32.14 -48.20
N LEU A 532 -14.26 -32.01 -48.78
CA LEU A 532 -14.04 -31.95 -50.25
C LEU A 532 -12.68 -32.53 -50.73
N ALA A 533 -12.57 -33.85 -50.95
CA ALA A 533 -11.45 -34.50 -51.64
C ALA A 533 -11.95 -35.11 -52.96
N VAL A 534 -11.40 -34.65 -54.10
CA VAL A 534 -11.77 -35.16 -55.44
C VAL A 534 -10.56 -35.78 -56.11
N GLY A 535 -10.70 -37.02 -56.59
CA GLY A 535 -9.62 -37.75 -57.22
C GLY A 535 -9.80 -38.01 -58.71
N GLY A 536 -8.75 -37.74 -59.50
CA GLY A 536 -8.73 -37.97 -60.95
C GLY A 536 -7.38 -37.63 -61.61
N SER A 537 -7.11 -38.17 -62.80
CA SER A 537 -5.84 -37.94 -63.51
C SER A 537 -5.89 -36.69 -64.38
N THR A 538 -4.83 -35.88 -64.38
CA THR A 538 -4.67 -34.71 -65.26
C THR A 538 -4.08 -35.04 -66.63
N VAL A 539 -3.54 -36.26 -66.82
CA VAL A 539 -2.81 -36.63 -68.04
C VAL A 539 -3.53 -37.74 -68.81
N VAL A 540 -4.14 -37.38 -69.94
CA VAL A 540 -4.94 -38.32 -70.76
C VAL A 540 -4.11 -38.99 -71.85
N GLY A 541 -2.99 -38.38 -72.26
CA GLY A 541 -2.17 -38.85 -73.38
C GLY A 541 -1.36 -40.13 -73.13
N TYR A 542 -1.24 -40.58 -71.88
CA TYR A 542 -0.44 -41.76 -71.50
C TYR A 542 -1.27 -42.92 -70.92
N SER A 543 -2.56 -42.70 -70.64
CA SER A 543 -3.46 -43.78 -70.24
C SER A 543 -3.87 -44.60 -71.46
N THR A 544 -3.47 -45.87 -71.50
CA THR A 544 -3.99 -46.85 -72.46
C THR A 544 -5.41 -47.33 -72.12
N GLY A 545 -6.06 -46.66 -71.17
CA GLY A 545 -7.35 -47.05 -70.62
C GLY A 545 -8.52 -46.90 -71.59
N THR A 546 -9.55 -47.68 -71.32
CA THR A 546 -10.84 -47.68 -72.01
C THR A 546 -11.57 -46.34 -71.87
N GLN A 547 -12.59 -46.13 -72.70
CA GLN A 547 -13.39 -44.91 -72.71
C GLN A 547 -14.09 -44.63 -71.37
N GLU A 548 -14.29 -45.63 -70.50
CA GLU A 548 -14.82 -45.45 -69.14
C GLU A 548 -13.75 -44.98 -68.14
N GLU A 549 -12.48 -45.32 -68.36
CA GLU A 549 -11.35 -44.94 -67.49
C GLU A 549 -10.90 -43.49 -67.78
N GLN A 550 -11.05 -43.05 -69.03
CA GLN A 550 -10.85 -41.66 -69.45
C GLN A 550 -11.90 -40.69 -68.87
N ARG A 551 -13.04 -41.19 -68.36
CA ARG A 551 -14.12 -40.35 -67.79
C ARG A 551 -13.80 -39.77 -66.41
N VAL A 552 -12.73 -40.21 -65.75
CA VAL A 552 -12.34 -39.75 -64.39
C VAL A 552 -11.22 -38.71 -64.45
N SER A 553 -10.87 -38.22 -65.64
CA SER A 553 -9.82 -37.19 -65.78
C SER A 553 -10.28 -35.82 -65.30
N TRP A 554 -9.34 -35.00 -64.81
CA TRP A 554 -9.54 -33.57 -64.57
C TRP A 554 -9.61 -32.80 -65.88
N TRP A 555 -8.80 -33.19 -66.88
CA TRP A 555 -8.70 -32.45 -68.13
C TRP A 555 -8.47 -33.36 -69.33
N LEU A 556 -9.31 -33.23 -70.36
CA LEU A 556 -9.18 -33.99 -71.60
C LEU A 556 -8.33 -33.23 -72.61
N VAL A 557 -7.05 -33.62 -72.71
CA VAL A 557 -6.04 -32.95 -73.55
C VAL A 557 -6.43 -32.93 -75.05
N ASP A 558 -7.14 -33.94 -75.52
CA ASP A 558 -7.52 -34.13 -76.93
C ASP A 558 -8.77 -33.33 -77.35
N THR A 559 -9.64 -32.99 -76.41
CA THR A 559 -10.88 -32.23 -76.65
C THR A 559 -10.83 -30.81 -76.09
N ASP A 560 -9.81 -30.49 -75.31
CA ASP A 560 -9.64 -29.21 -74.61
C ASP A 560 -10.86 -28.83 -73.76
N GLN A 561 -11.48 -29.84 -73.15
CA GLN A 561 -12.65 -29.70 -72.29
C GLN A 561 -12.33 -30.21 -70.87
N PRO A 562 -12.92 -29.60 -69.82
CA PRO A 562 -12.82 -30.10 -68.46
C PRO A 562 -13.48 -31.47 -68.36
N GLY A 563 -12.84 -32.40 -67.66
CA GLY A 563 -13.42 -33.72 -67.42
C GLY A 563 -14.49 -33.70 -66.31
N PRO A 564 -15.31 -34.76 -66.18
CA PRO A 564 -16.38 -34.83 -65.17
C PRO A 564 -15.91 -34.67 -63.72
N ALA A 565 -14.67 -35.09 -63.39
CA ALA A 565 -14.11 -34.91 -62.06
C ALA A 565 -13.87 -33.44 -61.72
N LEU A 566 -13.29 -32.67 -62.66
CA LEU A 566 -13.06 -31.23 -62.49
C LEU A 566 -14.38 -30.45 -62.43
N LEU A 567 -15.36 -30.81 -63.26
CA LEU A 567 -16.70 -30.20 -63.22
C LEU A 567 -17.36 -30.37 -61.85
N ARG A 568 -17.34 -31.59 -61.29
CA ARG A 568 -17.91 -31.87 -59.96
C ARG A 568 -17.15 -31.17 -58.83
N ALA A 569 -15.83 -31.17 -58.87
CA ALA A 569 -15.00 -30.44 -57.91
C ALA A 569 -15.33 -28.95 -57.92
N THR A 570 -15.44 -28.36 -59.12
CA THR A 570 -15.72 -26.94 -59.30
C THR A 570 -17.11 -26.55 -58.81
N GLU A 571 -18.14 -27.36 -59.07
CA GLU A 571 -19.49 -27.12 -58.57
C GLU A 571 -19.56 -27.16 -57.04
N LEU A 572 -18.83 -28.09 -56.42
CA LEU A 572 -18.80 -28.23 -54.97
C LEU A 572 -18.02 -27.08 -54.30
N LEU A 573 -16.88 -26.68 -54.87
CA LEU A 573 -16.11 -25.50 -54.45
C LEU A 573 -16.94 -24.22 -54.52
N LYS A 574 -17.70 -24.03 -55.61
CA LYS A 574 -18.62 -22.88 -55.74
C LYS A 574 -19.69 -22.86 -54.65
N SER A 575 -20.26 -24.01 -54.32
CA SER A 575 -21.29 -24.12 -53.28
C SER A 575 -20.74 -23.78 -51.89
N GLN A 576 -19.54 -24.29 -51.56
CA GLN A 576 -18.90 -24.02 -50.27
C GLN A 576 -18.42 -22.56 -50.18
N LEU A 577 -17.81 -22.02 -51.23
CA LEU A 577 -17.39 -20.62 -51.28
C LEU A 577 -18.58 -19.66 -51.15
N THR A 578 -19.73 -19.98 -51.76
CA THR A 578 -20.97 -19.18 -51.61
C THR A 578 -21.49 -19.18 -50.17
N SER A 579 -21.29 -20.27 -49.43
CA SER A 579 -21.72 -20.39 -48.03
C SER A 579 -20.77 -19.64 -47.08
N LEU A 580 -19.46 -19.72 -47.35
CA LEU A 580 -18.41 -19.06 -46.54
C LEU A 580 -18.36 -17.53 -46.78
N THR A 581 -18.55 -17.09 -48.03
CA THR A 581 -18.59 -15.65 -48.38
C THR A 581 -19.88 -14.94 -47.98
N ALA A 582 -20.90 -15.68 -47.52
CA ALA A 582 -22.11 -15.10 -46.93
C ALA A 582 -21.92 -14.63 -45.47
N ILE A 583 -20.79 -15.02 -44.85
CA ILE A 583 -20.47 -14.77 -43.43
C ILE A 583 -19.41 -13.65 -43.30
N ASP A 584 -18.35 -13.65 -44.13
CA ASP A 584 -17.31 -12.60 -44.15
C ASP A 584 -16.53 -12.54 -45.49
N LYS A 585 -15.57 -11.61 -45.64
CA LYS A 585 -14.61 -11.57 -46.76
C LYS A 585 -13.55 -12.68 -46.61
N VAL A 586 -13.61 -13.68 -47.49
CA VAL A 586 -12.72 -14.86 -47.50
C VAL A 586 -11.58 -14.67 -48.51
N THR A 587 -10.33 -14.82 -48.08
CA THR A 587 -9.18 -15.00 -48.98
C THR A 587 -9.04 -16.49 -49.30
N THR A 588 -9.00 -16.87 -50.58
CA THR A 588 -9.01 -18.29 -50.99
C THR A 588 -7.62 -18.74 -51.45
N GLY A 589 -7.18 -19.91 -50.98
CA GLY A 589 -6.01 -20.62 -51.52
C GLY A 589 -6.38 -22.05 -51.89
N ILE A 590 -5.60 -22.74 -52.71
CA ILE A 590 -5.84 -24.15 -53.06
C ILE A 590 -4.54 -24.92 -52.89
N ILE A 591 -4.56 -26.01 -52.12
CA ILE A 591 -3.42 -26.92 -52.03
C ILE A 591 -3.50 -27.93 -53.18
N TRP A 592 -2.43 -28.08 -53.95
CA TRP A 592 -2.34 -28.96 -55.10
C TRP A 592 -1.31 -30.09 -54.90
N GLY A 593 -1.78 -31.34 -54.81
CA GLY A 593 -1.01 -32.49 -54.31
C GLY A 593 -0.56 -33.58 -55.32
N GLN A 594 -0.31 -33.26 -56.60
CA GLN A 594 -0.09 -34.28 -57.64
C GLN A 594 1.38 -34.71 -57.89
N GLY A 595 2.12 -35.13 -56.87
CA GLY A 595 3.55 -35.43 -57.00
C GLY A 595 3.91 -36.87 -57.36
N GLU A 596 3.54 -37.81 -56.49
CA GLU A 596 4.14 -39.15 -56.47
C GLU A 596 3.66 -40.07 -57.61
N GLU A 597 2.38 -39.99 -57.98
CA GLU A 597 1.83 -40.85 -59.03
C GLU A 597 2.18 -40.36 -60.45
N ALA A 598 2.30 -39.04 -60.64
CA ALA A 598 2.84 -38.46 -61.87
C ALA A 598 4.29 -38.91 -62.10
N ALA A 599 5.07 -39.02 -61.02
CA ALA A 599 6.46 -39.48 -61.07
C ALA A 599 6.55 -40.94 -61.54
N GLN A 600 5.66 -41.80 -61.07
CA GLN A 600 5.61 -43.19 -61.52
C GLN A 600 5.20 -43.31 -63.00
N GLU A 601 4.29 -42.48 -63.48
CA GLU A 601 3.87 -42.50 -64.90
C GLU A 601 4.95 -41.96 -65.82
N ILE A 602 5.62 -40.86 -65.44
CA ILE A 602 6.77 -40.36 -66.19
C ILE A 602 7.91 -41.38 -66.18
N ALA A 603 8.13 -42.10 -65.08
CA ALA A 603 9.11 -43.18 -65.01
C ALA A 603 8.82 -44.31 -66.01
N ARG A 604 7.54 -44.61 -66.27
CA ARG A 604 7.07 -45.64 -67.21
C ARG A 604 7.00 -45.17 -68.66
N ALA A 605 6.97 -43.85 -68.90
CA ALA A 605 6.88 -43.29 -70.24
C ALA A 605 8.13 -43.60 -71.08
N THR A 606 7.93 -43.91 -72.37
CA THR A 606 9.04 -44.09 -73.32
C THR A 606 9.79 -42.79 -73.59
N ASP A 607 9.09 -41.65 -73.49
CA ASP A 607 9.65 -40.30 -73.54
C ASP A 607 9.23 -39.55 -72.27
N LYS A 608 10.15 -39.51 -71.30
CA LYS A 608 9.91 -38.93 -69.97
C LYS A 608 9.74 -37.42 -70.00
N GLN A 609 10.49 -36.73 -70.87
CA GLN A 609 10.39 -35.28 -71.00
C GLN A 609 9.05 -34.88 -71.62
N ALA A 610 8.61 -35.57 -72.68
CA ALA A 610 7.29 -35.31 -73.27
C ALA A 610 6.15 -35.57 -72.27
N ALA A 611 6.31 -36.55 -71.37
CA ALA A 611 5.35 -36.82 -70.30
C ALA A 611 5.33 -35.71 -69.24
N ALA A 612 6.51 -35.21 -68.85
CA ALA A 612 6.64 -34.08 -67.92
C ALA A 612 6.07 -32.77 -68.50
N ASP A 613 6.33 -32.49 -69.78
CA ASP A 613 5.79 -31.33 -70.49
C ASP A 613 4.26 -31.40 -70.58
N LEU A 614 3.72 -32.60 -70.80
CA LEU A 614 2.27 -32.82 -70.84
C LEU A 614 1.62 -32.67 -69.46
N TYR A 615 2.27 -33.16 -68.40
CA TYR A 615 1.86 -32.94 -67.02
C TYR A 615 1.77 -31.43 -66.73
N LYS A 616 2.84 -30.68 -67.03
CA LYS A 616 2.86 -29.23 -66.86
C LYS A 616 1.72 -28.53 -67.61
N ALA A 617 1.58 -28.83 -68.90
CA ALA A 617 0.57 -28.20 -69.74
C ALA A 617 -0.87 -28.51 -69.28
N SER A 618 -1.11 -29.71 -68.75
CA SER A 618 -2.44 -30.10 -68.28
C SER A 618 -2.78 -29.46 -66.93
N THR A 619 -1.81 -29.39 -66.01
CA THR A 619 -1.96 -28.73 -64.71
C THR A 619 -2.27 -27.24 -64.86
N LEU A 620 -1.54 -26.53 -65.73
CA LEU A 620 -1.79 -25.11 -66.00
C LEU A 620 -3.21 -24.84 -66.52
N LYS A 621 -3.72 -25.70 -67.41
CA LYS A 621 -5.10 -25.58 -67.92
C LYS A 621 -6.15 -25.76 -66.83
N VAL A 622 -5.90 -26.64 -65.85
CA VAL A 622 -6.79 -26.80 -64.70
C VAL A 622 -6.80 -25.53 -63.85
N PHE A 623 -5.64 -24.93 -63.59
CA PHE A 623 -5.57 -23.68 -62.82
C PHE A 623 -6.29 -22.54 -63.54
N ASP A 624 -6.05 -22.34 -64.83
CA ASP A 624 -6.75 -21.33 -65.63
C ASP A 624 -8.27 -21.52 -65.59
N TYR A 625 -8.72 -22.77 -65.70
CA TYR A 625 -10.14 -23.09 -65.61
C TYR A 625 -10.70 -22.77 -64.23
N LEU A 626 -10.05 -23.19 -63.14
CA LEU A 626 -10.51 -22.92 -61.78
C LEU A 626 -10.58 -21.41 -61.52
N HIS A 627 -9.55 -20.63 -61.87
CA HIS A 627 -9.57 -19.17 -61.75
C HIS A 627 -10.76 -18.54 -62.49
N ALA A 628 -11.02 -18.99 -63.72
CA ALA A 628 -12.16 -18.52 -64.51
C ALA A 628 -13.52 -18.89 -63.90
N GLN A 629 -13.58 -19.92 -63.04
CA GLN A 629 -14.82 -20.42 -62.45
C GLN A 629 -15.09 -19.89 -61.04
N ILE A 630 -14.07 -19.72 -60.19
CA ILE A 630 -14.25 -19.38 -58.76
C ILE A 630 -13.53 -18.09 -58.33
N GLY A 631 -12.90 -17.37 -59.26
CA GLY A 631 -12.23 -16.10 -58.98
C GLY A 631 -10.73 -16.26 -58.74
N ASP A 632 -10.09 -15.20 -58.25
CA ASP A 632 -8.66 -15.20 -57.97
C ASP A 632 -8.36 -15.90 -56.64
N PHE A 633 -7.44 -16.87 -56.67
CA PHE A 633 -6.95 -17.59 -55.49
C PHE A 633 -5.44 -17.88 -55.63
N THR A 634 -4.77 -18.15 -54.51
CA THR A 634 -3.36 -18.59 -54.56
C THR A 634 -3.30 -20.11 -54.64
N VAL A 635 -2.50 -20.69 -55.53
CA VAL A 635 -2.25 -22.13 -55.58
C VAL A 635 -0.98 -22.45 -54.83
N TYR A 636 -1.08 -23.33 -53.84
CA TYR A 636 0.05 -23.89 -53.10
C TYR A 636 0.34 -25.28 -53.64
N MET A 637 1.36 -25.42 -54.49
CA MET A 637 1.78 -26.71 -55.03
C MET A 637 2.69 -27.42 -54.03
N ALA A 638 2.30 -28.63 -53.62
CA ALA A 638 3.15 -29.45 -52.77
C ALA A 638 4.32 -30.03 -53.57
N GLU A 639 5.55 -29.78 -53.14
CA GLU A 639 6.76 -30.26 -53.83
C GLU A 639 6.85 -31.80 -53.79
N THR A 640 7.18 -32.45 -54.90
CA THR A 640 7.39 -33.91 -54.89
C THR A 640 8.72 -34.25 -54.18
N GLY A 641 8.65 -34.68 -52.92
CA GLY A 641 9.78 -34.94 -51.98
C GLY A 641 10.38 -36.36 -52.00
N HIS A 642 11.55 -36.50 -51.35
CA HIS A 642 12.47 -37.65 -51.41
C HIS A 642 11.88 -39.06 -51.15
N TYR A 643 12.16 -40.01 -52.06
CA TYR A 643 11.82 -41.43 -51.88
C TYR A 643 12.73 -42.14 -50.86
N GLN A 644 12.15 -42.87 -49.91
CA GLN A 644 12.90 -43.76 -49.01
C GLN A 644 13.39 -45.02 -49.72
N THR A 645 14.50 -44.87 -50.45
CA THR A 645 15.12 -45.96 -51.24
C THR A 645 15.47 -47.20 -50.40
N GLU A 646 15.84 -47.02 -49.13
CA GLU A 646 16.17 -48.11 -48.20
C GLU A 646 14.93 -48.91 -47.74
N ALA A 647 13.77 -48.25 -47.59
CA ALA A 647 12.51 -48.94 -47.29
C ALA A 647 12.02 -49.78 -48.49
N ALA A 648 12.19 -49.27 -49.71
CA ALA A 648 11.90 -50.00 -50.94
C ALA A 648 12.82 -51.22 -51.15
N LYS A 649 14.13 -51.07 -50.84
CA LYS A 649 15.10 -52.18 -50.86
C LYS A 649 14.74 -53.28 -49.85
N ALA A 650 14.35 -52.90 -48.63
CA ALA A 650 13.97 -53.83 -47.56
C ALA A 650 12.77 -54.72 -47.94
N ARG A 651 11.92 -54.29 -48.88
CA ARG A 651 10.76 -55.04 -49.38
C ARG A 651 10.98 -55.82 -50.69
N GLY A 652 12.21 -55.84 -51.21
CA GLY A 652 12.58 -56.69 -52.34
C GLY A 652 12.34 -56.10 -53.73
N TYR A 653 12.12 -54.78 -53.83
CA TYR A 653 12.09 -54.10 -55.12
C TYR A 653 13.49 -54.07 -55.75
N THR A 654 13.55 -54.20 -57.08
CA THR A 654 14.84 -54.15 -57.78
C THR A 654 15.39 -52.73 -57.77
N GLU A 655 16.72 -52.61 -57.67
CA GLU A 655 17.43 -51.33 -57.76
C GLU A 655 17.06 -50.55 -59.04
N GLU A 656 16.80 -51.27 -60.13
CA GLU A 656 16.36 -50.71 -61.42
C GLU A 656 15.00 -50.02 -61.33
N LYS A 657 14.03 -50.61 -60.60
CA LYS A 657 12.69 -50.04 -60.40
C LYS A 657 12.72 -48.83 -59.46
N ILE A 658 13.57 -48.86 -58.43
CA ILE A 658 13.78 -47.75 -57.51
C ILE A 658 14.37 -46.55 -58.26
N ASN A 659 15.43 -46.77 -59.03
CA ASN A 659 16.10 -45.71 -59.79
C ASN A 659 15.18 -45.08 -60.86
N ALA A 660 14.34 -45.87 -61.53
CA ALA A 660 13.40 -45.34 -62.52
C ALA A 660 12.35 -44.39 -61.91
N ILE A 661 11.88 -44.67 -60.70
CA ILE A 661 10.87 -43.84 -60.02
C ILE A 661 11.50 -42.58 -59.43
N VAL A 662 12.70 -42.68 -58.85
CA VAL A 662 13.49 -41.51 -58.44
C VAL A 662 13.75 -40.57 -59.62
N GLU A 663 14.09 -41.13 -60.79
CA GLU A 663 14.22 -40.37 -62.03
C GLU A 663 12.90 -39.67 -62.41
N GLY A 664 11.78 -40.39 -62.35
CA GLY A 664 10.44 -39.85 -62.60
C GLY A 664 10.05 -38.67 -61.70
N ALA A 665 10.35 -38.71 -60.40
CA ALA A 665 10.06 -37.59 -59.50
C ALA A 665 10.91 -36.36 -59.80
N GLY A 666 12.16 -36.55 -60.23
CA GLY A 666 12.98 -35.45 -60.71
C GLY A 666 12.31 -34.70 -61.87
N TYR A 667 11.67 -35.41 -62.80
CA TYR A 667 10.91 -34.80 -63.88
C TYR A 667 9.64 -34.06 -63.41
N VAL A 668 8.92 -34.60 -62.42
CA VAL A 668 7.74 -33.92 -61.84
C VAL A 668 8.15 -32.65 -61.11
N ARG A 669 9.18 -32.72 -60.25
CA ARG A 669 9.69 -31.56 -59.50
C ARG A 669 10.10 -30.43 -60.43
N ASN A 670 10.89 -30.74 -61.46
CA ASN A 670 11.26 -29.76 -62.49
C ASN A 670 10.03 -29.14 -63.18
N ALA A 671 8.98 -29.92 -63.42
CA ALA A 671 7.74 -29.40 -63.99
C ALA A 671 6.97 -28.50 -63.00
N GLN A 672 6.93 -28.83 -61.70
CA GLN A 672 6.31 -28.02 -60.64
C GLN A 672 7.04 -26.69 -60.45
N GLU A 673 8.37 -26.71 -60.35
CA GLU A 673 9.20 -25.50 -60.30
C GLU A 673 9.00 -24.61 -61.54
N ALA A 674 8.90 -25.24 -62.73
CA ALA A 674 8.64 -24.51 -63.97
C ALA A 674 7.22 -23.93 -64.04
N ILE A 675 6.25 -24.45 -63.29
CA ILE A 675 4.90 -23.87 -63.17
C ILE A 675 4.94 -22.66 -62.22
N ALA A 676 5.54 -22.81 -61.02
CA ALA A 676 5.67 -21.73 -60.04
C ALA A 676 6.45 -20.52 -60.59
N ASN A 677 7.48 -20.76 -61.41
CA ASN A 677 8.20 -19.69 -62.08
C ASN A 677 7.41 -19.03 -63.22
N GLU A 678 6.41 -19.72 -63.80
CA GLU A 678 5.58 -19.19 -64.90
C GLU A 678 4.37 -18.39 -64.37
N ARG A 679 3.91 -18.67 -63.14
CA ARG A 679 2.69 -18.10 -62.54
C ARG A 679 2.94 -17.53 -61.14
N ALA A 680 2.73 -16.23 -60.98
CA ALA A 680 2.93 -15.53 -59.70
C ALA A 680 1.91 -15.92 -58.60
N ASP A 681 0.75 -16.42 -59.01
CA ASP A 681 -0.30 -16.95 -58.13
C ASP A 681 -0.02 -18.39 -57.66
N VAL A 682 1.03 -19.03 -58.19
CA VAL A 682 1.45 -20.37 -57.78
C VAL A 682 2.67 -20.27 -56.88
N LYS A 683 2.54 -20.73 -55.64
CA LYS A 683 3.63 -20.86 -54.67
C LYS A 683 4.01 -22.34 -54.53
N LEU A 684 5.30 -22.64 -54.52
CA LEU A 684 5.80 -23.96 -54.15
C LEU A 684 5.79 -24.04 -52.61
N ALA A 685 5.06 -24.98 -52.04
CA ALA A 685 5.07 -25.24 -50.60
C ALA A 685 6.26 -26.14 -50.22
N VAL A 686 6.80 -25.94 -49.01
CA VAL A 686 8.04 -26.50 -48.44
C VAL A 686 8.23 -28.02 -48.67
N ASP A 687 9.49 -28.46 -48.80
CA ASP A 687 9.91 -29.87 -48.91
C ASP A 687 9.30 -30.71 -47.76
N TYR A 688 8.72 -31.86 -48.10
CA TYR A 688 8.13 -32.79 -47.14
C TYR A 688 9.13 -33.30 -46.08
N THR A 689 10.44 -33.14 -46.30
CA THR A 689 11.48 -33.54 -45.34
C THR A 689 11.76 -32.51 -44.25
N ASP A 690 11.34 -31.26 -44.43
CA ASP A 690 11.57 -30.18 -43.46
C ASP A 690 10.41 -30.03 -42.47
N LEU A 691 9.31 -30.74 -42.70
CA LEU A 691 8.27 -30.98 -41.69
C LEU A 691 8.70 -32.18 -40.82
N PRO A 692 8.69 -32.08 -39.47
CA PRO A 692 9.02 -33.21 -38.60
C PRO A 692 7.93 -34.27 -38.71
N LEU A 693 8.08 -35.18 -39.64
CA LEU A 693 7.31 -36.41 -39.68
C LEU A 693 7.91 -37.32 -38.61
N ARG A 694 7.17 -37.48 -37.50
CA ARG A 694 7.46 -38.53 -36.53
C ARG A 694 7.55 -39.87 -37.28
N TYR A 695 8.55 -40.66 -36.92
CA TYR A 695 8.68 -42.09 -37.25
C TYR A 695 7.56 -42.92 -36.59
N GLU A 696 6.29 -42.58 -36.81
CA GLU A 696 5.18 -43.16 -36.05
C GLU A 696 4.68 -44.50 -36.58
N VAL A 697 5.16 -44.98 -37.74
CA VAL A 697 4.74 -46.28 -38.25
C VAL A 697 5.93 -47.11 -38.70
N ASN A 698 6.12 -48.26 -38.04
CA ASN A 698 7.11 -49.25 -38.42
C ASN A 698 6.83 -49.74 -39.87
N PRO A 699 7.73 -49.49 -40.84
CA PRO A 699 7.53 -49.81 -42.24
C PRO A 699 7.53 -51.32 -42.54
N LEU A 700 7.59 -52.19 -41.52
CA LEU A 700 7.37 -53.63 -41.65
C LEU A 700 5.93 -54.07 -41.30
N VAL A 701 5.12 -53.21 -40.66
CA VAL A 701 3.81 -53.57 -40.10
C VAL A 701 2.64 -53.22 -41.03
N TYR A 702 2.79 -52.20 -41.89
CA TYR A 702 1.75 -51.76 -42.84
C TYR A 702 2.18 -52.01 -44.30
N PRO A 703 1.73 -53.11 -44.94
CA PRO A 703 2.30 -53.63 -46.19
C PRO A 703 2.07 -52.78 -47.45
N ASP A 704 1.20 -51.77 -47.41
CA ASP A 704 0.90 -50.91 -48.57
C ASP A 704 1.72 -49.60 -48.56
N ASP A 705 2.33 -49.23 -47.42
CA ASP A 705 2.78 -47.84 -47.18
C ASP A 705 4.23 -47.52 -47.55
N VAL A 706 4.97 -48.43 -48.20
CA VAL A 706 6.30 -48.08 -48.74
C VAL A 706 6.21 -47.28 -50.04
N TRP A 707 5.02 -47.27 -50.65
CA TRP A 707 4.70 -46.46 -51.84
C TRP A 707 3.51 -45.53 -51.61
N HIS A 708 2.90 -45.56 -50.43
CA HIS A 708 1.62 -44.91 -50.13
C HIS A 708 1.72 -44.31 -48.72
N LEU A 709 2.17 -43.07 -48.58
CA LEU A 709 1.69 -42.25 -47.46
C LEU A 709 0.23 -41.89 -47.81
N HIS A 710 -0.76 -42.75 -47.51
CA HIS A 710 -2.16 -42.52 -47.87
C HIS A 710 -3.04 -42.07 -46.69
N GLU A 711 -3.85 -41.07 -47.00
CA GLU A 711 -5.04 -40.54 -46.32
C GLU A 711 -4.84 -39.79 -44.99
N GLU A 712 -4.22 -40.37 -43.96
CA GLU A 712 -4.04 -39.66 -42.68
C GLU A 712 -2.97 -38.54 -42.77
N SER A 713 -2.03 -38.67 -43.70
CA SER A 713 -0.92 -37.72 -43.86
C SER A 713 -1.28 -36.46 -44.65
N ALA A 714 -2.24 -36.51 -45.58
CA ALA A 714 -2.66 -35.33 -46.33
C ALA A 714 -3.43 -34.34 -45.43
N GLU A 715 -4.11 -34.87 -44.42
CA GLU A 715 -4.81 -34.13 -43.37
C GLU A 715 -3.80 -33.42 -42.45
N ILE A 716 -2.79 -34.14 -41.97
CA ILE A 716 -1.71 -33.60 -41.12
C ILE A 716 -0.81 -32.60 -41.88
N VAL A 717 -0.50 -32.87 -43.15
CA VAL A 717 0.31 -31.98 -43.99
C VAL A 717 -0.47 -30.74 -44.42
N GLY A 718 -1.77 -30.88 -44.71
CA GLY A 718 -2.66 -29.76 -45.00
C GLY A 718 -2.83 -28.82 -43.80
N GLN A 719 -2.98 -29.39 -42.60
CA GLN A 719 -3.04 -28.66 -41.34
C GLN A 719 -1.74 -27.89 -41.07
N ARG A 720 -0.58 -28.56 -41.08
CA ARG A 720 0.71 -27.94 -40.80
C ARG A 720 1.15 -26.93 -41.86
N LEU A 721 0.74 -27.14 -43.12
CA LEU A 721 0.96 -26.16 -44.18
C LEU A 721 0.03 -24.95 -44.03
N ALA A 722 -1.20 -25.14 -43.54
CA ALA A 722 -2.10 -24.04 -43.18
C ALA A 722 -1.56 -23.24 -41.99
N ASP A 723 -1.04 -23.91 -40.96
CA ASP A 723 -0.40 -23.29 -39.79
C ASP A 723 0.86 -22.49 -40.19
N PHE A 724 1.71 -23.07 -41.06
CA PHE A 724 2.87 -22.39 -41.64
C PHE A 724 2.50 -21.17 -42.50
N ILE A 725 1.40 -21.24 -43.26
CA ILE A 725 0.93 -20.12 -44.10
C ILE A 725 0.27 -19.02 -43.24
N ALA A 726 -0.29 -19.38 -42.09
CA ALA A 726 -0.97 -18.48 -41.16
C ALA A 726 -0.03 -17.80 -40.13
N ASP A 727 1.29 -18.05 -40.20
CA ASP A 727 2.28 -17.63 -39.18
C ASP A 727 1.91 -18.10 -37.75
N ASP A 728 1.12 -19.17 -37.61
CA ASP A 728 0.79 -19.80 -36.33
C ASP A 728 1.90 -20.79 -35.95
N LEU A 729 2.95 -20.27 -35.29
CA LEU A 729 4.10 -21.04 -34.82
C LEU A 729 3.87 -21.63 -33.41
N GLY A 730 2.71 -22.24 -33.20
CA GLY A 730 2.45 -23.11 -32.06
C GLY A 730 3.35 -24.35 -32.03
N PHE A 731 4.44 -24.27 -31.26
CA PHE A 731 5.16 -25.36 -30.57
C PHE A 731 5.21 -26.76 -31.25
N ARG A 732 6.17 -26.97 -32.18
CA ARG A 732 7.22 -28.04 -32.18
C ARG A 732 7.82 -28.30 -33.57
N GLY A 733 9.06 -27.84 -33.77
CA GLY A 733 10.11 -28.56 -34.50
C GLY A 733 10.48 -28.04 -35.89
N ASP A 734 11.52 -27.22 -35.95
CA ASP A 734 12.42 -27.11 -37.11
C ASP A 734 13.52 -28.19 -36.96
N ALA A 735 13.84 -28.88 -38.06
CA ALA A 735 14.83 -29.96 -38.13
C ALA A 735 16.29 -29.48 -38.29
N SER A 736 16.56 -28.17 -38.23
CA SER A 736 17.88 -27.57 -38.49
C SER A 736 18.65 -27.04 -37.26
N ASP A 737 18.14 -27.19 -36.03
CA ASP A 737 18.83 -26.80 -34.78
C ASP A 737 20.10 -27.64 -34.48
N ASN A 738 20.20 -28.81 -35.11
CA ASN A 738 21.31 -29.74 -34.92
C ASN A 738 22.51 -29.30 -35.76
N ASN A 739 23.32 -28.36 -35.24
CA ASN A 739 24.80 -28.31 -35.35
C ASN A 739 25.39 -26.91 -35.07
N ASP A 740 25.27 -26.34 -33.87
CA ASP A 740 26.34 -25.48 -33.29
C ASP A 740 26.07 -25.19 -31.79
N PRO A 741 26.90 -25.69 -30.84
CA PRO A 741 26.76 -25.39 -29.42
C PRO A 741 26.88 -23.91 -29.04
N THR A 742 27.31 -23.04 -29.96
CA THR A 742 27.43 -21.59 -29.69
C THR A 742 26.17 -20.78 -30.00
N VAL A 743 25.16 -21.33 -30.69
CA VAL A 743 23.92 -20.62 -31.01
C VAL A 743 22.82 -20.82 -29.94
N ILE A 744 22.96 -21.86 -29.11
CA ILE A 744 22.08 -22.11 -27.93
C ILE A 744 22.21 -21.00 -26.87
N PHE A 745 23.34 -20.26 -26.84
CA PHE A 745 23.53 -19.17 -25.89
C PHE A 745 22.85 -17.85 -26.28
N GLU A 746 22.35 -17.71 -27.52
CA GLU A 746 21.89 -16.40 -28.02
C GLU A 746 20.45 -16.37 -28.56
N SER A 747 19.70 -17.48 -28.61
CA SER A 747 18.31 -17.41 -29.09
C SER A 747 17.37 -18.50 -28.54
N GLY A 748 16.50 -18.11 -27.61
CA GLY A 748 15.25 -18.77 -27.19
C GLY A 748 15.32 -19.43 -25.81
N GLN A 749 15.10 -18.72 -24.70
CA GLN A 749 13.77 -18.39 -24.14
C GLN A 749 13.78 -17.06 -23.36
N ASN A 750 14.59 -16.08 -23.74
CA ASN A 750 14.65 -14.80 -23.01
C ASN A 750 13.61 -13.83 -23.56
N GLU A 751 12.41 -13.84 -22.97
CA GLU A 751 11.56 -12.65 -22.98
C GLU A 751 12.16 -11.64 -21.98
N GLY A 752 13.18 -10.91 -22.41
CA GLY A 752 13.71 -9.77 -21.65
C GLY A 752 14.42 -10.09 -20.33
N GLY A 753 14.96 -11.30 -20.16
CA GLY A 753 15.64 -11.75 -18.94
C GLY A 753 14.83 -12.76 -18.12
N ASN A 754 13.58 -13.05 -18.49
CA ASN A 754 12.76 -14.02 -17.77
C ASN A 754 12.94 -15.45 -18.34
N ILE A 755 13.20 -16.42 -17.48
CA ILE A 755 13.50 -17.83 -17.77
C ILE A 755 12.55 -18.69 -16.93
N PHE A 756 11.62 -19.38 -17.61
CA PHE A 756 10.59 -20.20 -16.97
C PHE A 756 10.80 -21.69 -17.23
N GLY A 757 10.64 -22.50 -16.18
CA GLY A 757 10.63 -23.96 -16.18
C GLY A 757 9.24 -24.55 -16.42
N THR A 758 9.12 -25.83 -16.06
CA THR A 758 7.92 -26.65 -16.15
C THR A 758 7.63 -27.29 -14.80
N SER A 759 6.52 -28.00 -14.67
CA SER A 759 6.20 -28.68 -13.40
C SER A 759 7.04 -29.95 -13.11
N ASP A 760 8.22 -30.11 -13.70
CA ASP A 760 9.16 -31.23 -13.52
C ASP A 760 10.53 -30.67 -13.08
N ASP A 761 11.44 -31.49 -12.50
CA ASP A 761 12.77 -31.02 -12.07
C ASP A 761 13.59 -30.43 -13.24
N ASP A 762 13.80 -29.12 -13.22
CA ASP A 762 14.42 -28.34 -14.29
C ASP A 762 15.83 -27.83 -13.93
N THR A 763 16.57 -27.41 -14.96
CA THR A 763 17.86 -26.72 -14.80
C THR A 763 17.81 -25.41 -15.55
N LEU A 764 17.77 -24.30 -14.82
CA LEU A 764 17.67 -22.95 -15.36
C LEU A 764 19.02 -22.26 -15.24
N VAL A 765 19.49 -21.67 -16.34
CA VAL A 765 20.77 -20.95 -16.39
C VAL A 765 20.56 -19.59 -17.03
N GLY A 766 20.73 -18.55 -16.24
CA GLY A 766 20.73 -17.16 -16.62
C GLY A 766 22.00 -16.75 -17.37
N SER A 767 21.97 -15.51 -17.81
CA SER A 767 22.93 -14.89 -18.69
C SER A 767 23.88 -13.97 -17.91
N ALA A 768 24.37 -12.91 -18.56
CA ALA A 768 25.14 -11.86 -17.90
C ALA A 768 24.31 -10.57 -17.73
N GLY A 769 22.99 -10.70 -17.84
CA GLY A 769 22.02 -9.63 -17.60
C GLY A 769 21.30 -9.82 -16.27
N ASN A 770 20.29 -8.99 -16.00
CA ASN A 770 19.42 -9.22 -14.86
C ASN A 770 18.34 -10.22 -15.29
N ASP A 771 18.39 -11.42 -14.74
CA ASP A 771 17.53 -12.52 -15.14
C ASP A 771 16.52 -12.88 -14.03
N VAL A 772 15.32 -13.30 -14.40
CA VAL A 772 14.30 -13.86 -13.50
C VAL A 772 14.17 -15.34 -13.80
N LEU A 773 14.52 -16.21 -12.86
CA LEU A 773 14.49 -17.65 -12.98
C LEU A 773 13.35 -18.20 -12.14
N ASP A 774 12.39 -18.86 -12.77
CA ASP A 774 11.23 -19.48 -12.11
C ASP A 774 11.02 -20.89 -12.64
N GLY A 775 11.22 -21.89 -11.79
CA GLY A 775 11.07 -23.30 -12.11
C GLY A 775 9.63 -23.76 -12.33
N ASP A 776 8.62 -23.03 -11.82
CA ASP A 776 7.33 -23.61 -11.42
C ASP A 776 7.57 -24.74 -10.40
N GLN A 777 6.63 -25.69 -10.28
CA GLN A 777 6.76 -26.82 -9.37
C GLN A 777 7.88 -27.77 -9.79
N GLY A 778 8.86 -28.01 -8.94
CA GLY A 778 9.93 -28.97 -9.26
C GLY A 778 10.91 -29.05 -8.12
N ALA A 779 11.98 -29.83 -8.24
CA ALA A 779 13.20 -29.59 -7.48
C ALA A 779 14.24 -29.05 -8.45
N ASP A 780 14.31 -27.72 -8.56
CA ASP A 780 14.96 -27.05 -9.68
C ASP A 780 16.35 -26.55 -9.34
N ASP A 781 17.27 -26.68 -10.30
CA ASP A 781 18.63 -26.14 -10.20
C ASP A 781 18.71 -24.81 -10.96
N MET A 782 18.76 -23.68 -10.26
CA MET A 782 18.77 -22.33 -10.83
C MET A 782 20.13 -21.66 -10.65
N THR A 783 20.68 -21.11 -11.75
CA THR A 783 21.97 -20.38 -11.76
C THR A 783 21.82 -19.07 -12.52
N GLY A 784 21.92 -17.92 -11.87
CA GLY A 784 21.64 -16.59 -12.45
C GLY A 784 22.77 -16.05 -13.32
N GLY A 785 24.00 -16.06 -12.82
CA GLY A 785 25.17 -15.69 -13.62
C GLY A 785 25.75 -14.33 -13.23
N ASP A 786 25.95 -13.42 -14.18
CA ASP A 786 26.36 -12.05 -13.84
C ASP A 786 25.12 -11.15 -13.92
N GLY A 787 24.60 -10.60 -12.83
CA GLY A 787 23.39 -9.79 -12.94
C GLY A 787 22.94 -9.27 -11.60
N ASN A 788 21.78 -8.60 -11.59
CA ASN A 788 20.93 -8.59 -10.41
C ASN A 788 19.77 -9.53 -10.73
N ASP A 789 19.86 -10.75 -10.25
CA ASP A 789 18.99 -11.84 -10.63
C ASP A 789 17.89 -12.07 -9.59
N ILE A 790 16.76 -12.59 -10.04
CA ILE A 790 15.62 -12.96 -9.21
C ILE A 790 15.38 -14.45 -9.36
N TYR A 791 15.39 -15.17 -8.24
CA TYR A 791 15.13 -16.60 -8.17
C TYR A 791 13.78 -16.83 -7.49
N VAL A 792 12.83 -17.45 -8.19
CA VAL A 792 11.53 -17.84 -7.62
C VAL A 792 11.65 -19.26 -7.11
N VAL A 793 11.44 -19.43 -5.80
CA VAL A 793 11.58 -20.71 -5.10
C VAL A 793 10.23 -21.11 -4.52
N ASP A 794 9.69 -22.24 -4.97
CA ASP A 794 8.43 -22.78 -4.46
C ASP A 794 8.57 -24.15 -3.79
N ASN A 795 9.73 -24.80 -3.95
CA ASN A 795 10.03 -26.08 -3.35
C ASN A 795 11.28 -26.01 -2.47
N ALA A 796 11.21 -26.61 -1.28
CA ALA A 796 12.34 -26.64 -0.35
C ALA A 796 13.54 -27.48 -0.86
N LEU A 797 13.40 -28.17 -1.98
CA LEU A 797 14.46 -28.93 -2.64
C LEU A 797 15.11 -28.19 -3.81
N ASP A 798 14.64 -26.99 -4.16
CA ASP A 798 15.29 -26.15 -5.17
C ASP A 798 16.72 -25.83 -4.75
N THR A 799 17.57 -25.52 -5.73
CA THR A 799 18.93 -25.03 -5.49
C THR A 799 19.15 -23.73 -6.24
N VAL A 800 19.68 -22.73 -5.52
CA VAL A 800 20.08 -21.44 -6.09
C VAL A 800 21.59 -21.35 -6.03
N THR A 801 22.21 -21.14 -7.18
CA THR A 801 23.67 -21.00 -7.32
C THR A 801 24.00 -19.64 -7.89
N GLU A 802 24.57 -18.79 -7.05
CA GLU A 802 25.14 -17.51 -7.48
C GLU A 802 26.67 -17.53 -7.36
N SER A 803 27.35 -17.22 -8.46
CA SER A 803 28.80 -17.41 -8.59
C SER A 803 29.57 -16.10 -8.50
N ASN A 804 28.91 -14.97 -8.73
CA ASN A 804 29.54 -13.66 -8.69
C ASN A 804 29.55 -13.10 -7.26
N ASP A 805 30.68 -12.58 -6.77
CA ASP A 805 30.82 -12.02 -5.41
C ASP A 805 30.91 -10.49 -5.38
N SER A 806 30.51 -9.82 -6.47
CA SER A 806 30.59 -8.37 -6.62
C SER A 806 29.51 -7.66 -5.78
N PRO A 807 29.88 -6.78 -4.83
CA PRO A 807 28.90 -6.07 -4.00
C PRO A 807 28.01 -5.06 -4.76
N SER A 808 28.24 -4.84 -6.05
CA SER A 808 27.39 -4.01 -6.91
C SER A 808 26.23 -4.78 -7.51
N GLN A 809 26.35 -6.11 -7.52
CA GLN A 809 25.31 -7.03 -7.95
C GLN A 809 24.53 -7.44 -6.71
N VAL A 810 23.21 -7.43 -6.82
CA VAL A 810 22.30 -7.66 -5.70
C VAL A 810 21.23 -8.63 -6.17
N ASP A 811 21.33 -9.85 -5.67
CA ASP A 811 20.51 -10.96 -6.09
C ASP A 811 19.40 -11.23 -5.08
N THR A 812 18.23 -11.62 -5.58
CA THR A 812 17.01 -11.73 -4.78
C THR A 812 16.38 -13.10 -4.92
N VAL A 813 16.13 -13.76 -3.79
CA VAL A 813 15.27 -14.95 -3.76
C VAL A 813 13.87 -14.52 -3.33
N VAL A 814 12.87 -14.88 -4.13
CA VAL A 814 11.44 -14.77 -3.81
C VAL A 814 10.94 -16.17 -3.48
N SER A 815 10.61 -16.44 -2.21
CA SER A 815 10.27 -17.79 -1.77
C SER A 815 8.88 -17.92 -1.17
N SER A 816 8.14 -18.95 -1.60
CA SER A 816 6.86 -19.33 -1.00
C SER A 816 6.99 -20.39 0.10
N VAL A 817 8.22 -20.85 0.37
CA VAL A 817 8.60 -21.82 1.40
C VAL A 817 9.65 -21.24 2.35
N SER A 818 9.96 -21.92 3.45
CA SER A 818 11.08 -21.49 4.31
C SER A 818 12.39 -21.66 3.55
N TRP A 819 13.24 -20.63 3.58
CA TRP A 819 14.44 -20.59 2.75
C TRP A 819 15.68 -20.07 3.49
N GLN A 820 16.84 -20.60 3.10
CA GLN A 820 18.14 -20.16 3.57
C GLN A 820 18.97 -19.70 2.36
N LEU A 821 19.46 -18.47 2.39
CA LEU A 821 20.26 -17.91 1.30
C LEU A 821 21.58 -18.67 1.13
N GLY A 822 21.89 -19.00 -0.14
CA GLY A 822 23.18 -19.51 -0.56
C GLY A 822 24.28 -18.44 -0.47
N ALA A 823 25.51 -18.78 -0.83
CA ALA A 823 26.57 -17.77 -0.94
C ALA A 823 26.24 -16.75 -2.04
N ASN A 824 26.71 -15.51 -1.87
CA ASN A 824 26.58 -14.44 -2.86
C ASN A 824 25.14 -14.01 -3.21
N VAL A 825 24.19 -14.25 -2.32
CA VAL A 825 22.81 -13.75 -2.48
C VAL A 825 22.49 -12.82 -1.33
N GLU A 826 21.95 -11.64 -1.62
CA GLU A 826 21.75 -10.59 -0.63
C GLU A 826 20.32 -10.52 -0.11
N ASN A 827 19.31 -10.68 -0.98
CA ASN A 827 17.93 -10.42 -0.62
C ASN A 827 17.08 -11.69 -0.56
N LEU A 828 16.18 -11.73 0.43
CA LEU A 828 15.15 -12.77 0.57
C LEU A 828 13.80 -12.11 0.80
N LEU A 829 12.82 -12.45 -0.02
CA LEU A 829 11.42 -12.05 0.12
C LEU A 829 10.54 -13.28 0.29
N LEU A 830 9.84 -13.38 1.41
CA LEU A 830 8.89 -14.47 1.68
C LEU A 830 7.50 -14.08 1.19
N THR A 831 6.93 -14.83 0.24
CA THR A 831 5.62 -14.57 -0.38
C THR A 831 4.55 -15.60 -0.03
N GLY A 832 4.93 -16.68 0.65
CA GLY A 832 3.99 -17.72 1.07
C GLY A 832 2.91 -17.19 2.02
N VAL A 833 1.81 -17.93 2.15
CA VAL A 833 0.72 -17.59 3.11
C VAL A 833 0.82 -18.33 4.44
N SER A 834 1.84 -19.17 4.61
CA SER A 834 2.10 -19.94 5.82
C SER A 834 3.17 -19.27 6.68
N ALA A 835 3.28 -19.68 7.95
CA ALA A 835 4.41 -19.33 8.81
C ALA A 835 5.70 -20.02 8.30
N ILE A 836 6.40 -19.33 7.40
CA ILE A 836 7.68 -19.73 6.81
C ILE A 836 8.82 -18.90 7.41
N ASN A 837 10.06 -19.36 7.28
CA ASN A 837 11.21 -18.73 7.94
C ASN A 837 12.26 -18.32 6.91
N GLY A 838 13.01 -17.26 7.21
CA GLY A 838 14.10 -16.76 6.38
C GLY A 838 15.42 -16.80 7.12
N THR A 839 16.45 -17.35 6.50
CA THR A 839 17.82 -17.32 7.03
C THR A 839 18.79 -16.74 6.00
N GLY A 840 19.57 -15.75 6.40
CA GLY A 840 20.61 -15.12 5.60
C GLY A 840 21.89 -15.93 5.53
N ASN A 841 22.97 -15.28 5.12
CA ASN A 841 24.30 -15.85 4.98
C ASN A 841 25.34 -14.97 5.72
N ALA A 842 26.58 -14.87 5.22
CA ALA A 842 27.62 -14.08 5.88
C ALA A 842 27.74 -12.64 5.33
N LEU A 843 26.88 -12.28 4.37
CA LEU A 843 26.86 -11.00 3.69
C LEU A 843 25.91 -10.03 4.40
N LYS A 844 25.77 -8.83 3.85
CA LYS A 844 24.72 -7.91 4.29
C LYS A 844 23.42 -8.31 3.60
N ASN A 845 22.51 -8.92 4.34
CA ASN A 845 21.25 -9.41 3.82
C ASN A 845 20.08 -8.44 4.04
N VAL A 846 19.11 -8.45 3.11
CA VAL A 846 17.80 -7.83 3.29
C VAL A 846 16.74 -8.93 3.25
N ILE A 847 16.14 -9.21 4.41
CA ILE A 847 15.15 -10.28 4.57
C ILE A 847 13.80 -9.64 4.89
N THR A 848 12.80 -9.91 4.05
CA THR A 848 11.42 -9.47 4.23
C THR A 848 10.51 -10.68 4.41
N GLY A 849 9.83 -10.74 5.54
CA GLY A 849 8.83 -11.74 5.90
C GLY A 849 7.48 -11.51 5.22
N ASN A 850 6.54 -12.42 5.50
CA ASN A 850 5.16 -12.36 5.04
C ASN A 850 4.24 -11.96 6.20
N ALA A 851 2.92 -11.98 5.98
CA ALA A 851 1.93 -11.60 7.01
C ALA A 851 1.66 -12.71 8.07
N SER A 852 2.54 -13.70 8.18
CA SER A 852 2.44 -14.79 9.16
C SER A 852 3.67 -14.78 10.05
N ASN A 853 3.55 -15.33 11.25
CA ASN A 853 4.65 -15.45 12.21
C ASN A 853 5.91 -16.11 11.60
N ASN A 854 6.92 -15.30 11.29
CA ASN A 854 8.19 -15.69 10.72
C ASN A 854 9.30 -15.73 11.78
N VAL A 855 10.28 -16.61 11.55
CA VAL A 855 11.58 -16.52 12.21
C VAL A 855 12.59 -16.02 11.18
N LEU A 856 13.14 -14.83 11.41
CA LEU A 856 14.11 -14.17 10.54
C LEU A 856 15.47 -14.12 11.24
N ASP A 857 16.47 -14.73 10.60
CA ASP A 857 17.85 -14.77 11.08
C ASP A 857 18.77 -14.27 9.96
N GLY A 858 19.39 -13.11 10.14
CA GLY A 858 20.36 -12.56 9.18
C GLY A 858 21.62 -13.42 9.05
N ALA A 859 21.85 -14.31 10.03
CA ALA A 859 23.15 -14.92 10.31
C ALA A 859 24.20 -13.82 10.55
N ALA A 860 25.42 -13.97 10.04
CA ALA A 860 26.47 -12.99 10.31
C ALA A 860 26.42 -11.89 9.25
N GLY A 861 26.39 -10.62 9.63
CA GLY A 861 26.21 -9.61 8.60
C GLY A 861 25.98 -8.25 9.16
N ALA A 862 25.34 -7.39 8.39
CA ALA A 862 24.88 -6.08 8.85
C ALA A 862 23.49 -5.90 8.25
N ASP A 863 22.54 -6.65 8.80
CA ASP A 863 21.37 -7.10 8.06
C ASP A 863 20.16 -6.19 8.27
N LEU A 864 19.21 -6.26 7.34
CA LEU A 864 17.91 -5.61 7.46
C LEU A 864 16.84 -6.70 7.51
N LEU A 865 16.19 -6.86 8.66
CA LEU A 865 15.14 -7.84 8.88
C LEU A 865 13.80 -7.12 9.03
N THR A 866 12.84 -7.42 8.17
CA THR A 866 11.49 -6.86 8.19
C THR A 866 10.48 -8.01 8.27
N GLY A 867 9.71 -8.13 9.34
CA GLY A 867 8.80 -9.25 9.58
C GLY A 867 7.49 -9.11 8.82
N GLY A 868 6.78 -8.01 9.06
CA GLY A 868 5.55 -7.71 8.33
C GLY A 868 4.38 -7.57 9.29
N ASP A 869 3.40 -8.46 9.16
CA ASP A 869 2.29 -8.65 10.10
C ASP A 869 2.46 -10.04 10.75
N GLY A 870 1.92 -10.23 11.95
CA GLY A 870 2.03 -11.50 12.68
C GLY A 870 3.19 -11.48 13.67
N SER A 871 3.14 -12.37 14.68
CA SER A 871 4.15 -12.38 15.74
C SER A 871 5.48 -12.95 15.27
N ASP A 872 6.43 -12.07 14.96
CA ASP A 872 7.71 -12.42 14.35
C ASP A 872 8.85 -12.55 15.36
N SER A 873 9.90 -13.28 14.97
CA SER A 873 11.08 -13.50 15.79
C SER A 873 12.36 -13.20 15.01
N TYR A 874 13.18 -12.30 15.56
CA TYR A 874 14.39 -11.79 14.93
C TYR A 874 15.64 -12.22 15.68
N TYR A 875 16.60 -12.81 14.99
CA TYR A 875 17.93 -13.03 15.54
C TYR A 875 18.83 -11.84 15.19
N VAL A 876 19.43 -11.24 16.23
CA VAL A 876 20.35 -10.11 16.09
C VAL A 876 21.69 -10.49 16.71
N ASP A 877 22.73 -10.52 15.88
CA ASP A 877 24.08 -10.93 16.29
C ASP A 877 25.19 -9.94 15.91
N ASP A 878 24.90 -8.98 15.00
CA ASP A 878 25.77 -7.85 14.69
C ASP A 878 25.13 -6.52 15.12
N ALA A 879 25.95 -5.59 15.59
CA ALA A 879 25.49 -4.29 16.07
C ALA A 879 24.94 -3.38 14.95
N ALA A 880 25.21 -3.72 13.69
CA ALA A 880 24.70 -3.05 12.51
C ALA A 880 23.37 -3.63 12.00
N ASP A 881 22.88 -4.74 12.58
CA ASP A 881 21.58 -5.31 12.25
C ASP A 881 20.45 -4.34 12.58
N ARG A 882 19.47 -4.29 11.69
CA ARG A 882 18.30 -3.42 11.79
C ARG A 882 17.04 -4.25 11.65
N VAL A 883 16.24 -4.25 12.71
CA VAL A 883 14.90 -4.84 12.71
C VAL A 883 13.89 -3.74 12.42
N VAL A 884 12.95 -4.01 11.52
CA VAL A 884 11.87 -3.11 11.14
C VAL A 884 10.55 -3.83 11.25
N GLU A 885 9.66 -3.28 12.07
CA GLU A 885 8.26 -3.71 12.12
C GLU A 885 7.34 -2.68 11.51
N THR A 886 6.37 -3.16 10.72
CA THR A 886 5.56 -2.29 9.86
C THR A 886 4.25 -1.88 10.49
N ASN A 887 3.73 -2.65 11.46
CA ASN A 887 2.41 -2.47 12.03
C ASN A 887 2.45 -2.35 13.56
N ALA A 888 1.79 -1.32 14.09
CA ALA A 888 1.72 -1.07 15.54
C ALA A 888 0.51 -1.73 16.23
N ASP A 889 -0.44 -2.29 15.46
CA ASP A 889 -1.63 -2.94 16.00
C ASP A 889 -1.31 -4.39 16.38
N GLN A 890 -1.23 -4.69 17.67
CA GLN A 890 -0.90 -6.03 18.18
C GLN A 890 -1.86 -7.15 17.74
N GLN A 891 -3.06 -6.84 17.23
CA GLN A 891 -3.96 -7.87 16.68
C GLN A 891 -3.60 -8.29 15.26
N VAL A 892 -3.06 -7.36 14.46
CA VAL A 892 -2.72 -7.58 13.05
C VAL A 892 -1.21 -7.76 12.92
N GLY A 893 -0.45 -6.78 13.42
CA GLY A 893 1.01 -6.80 13.52
C GLY A 893 1.54 -7.87 14.45
N GLY A 894 0.80 -8.28 15.49
CA GLY A 894 1.22 -9.35 16.38
C GLY A 894 2.04 -8.88 17.59
N ILE A 895 2.97 -9.71 18.06
CA ILE A 895 3.80 -9.45 19.24
C ILE A 895 5.18 -9.96 18.91
N ASP A 896 6.11 -9.03 18.75
CA ASP A 896 7.35 -9.31 18.04
C ASP A 896 8.52 -9.44 19.01
N THR A 897 9.41 -10.38 18.71
CA THR A 897 10.46 -10.80 19.65
C THR A 897 11.85 -10.71 19.04
N VAL A 898 12.71 -9.91 19.64
CA VAL A 898 14.13 -9.83 19.27
C VAL A 898 14.96 -10.74 20.17
N LEU A 899 15.66 -11.71 19.58
CA LEU A 899 16.67 -12.55 20.22
C LEU A 899 18.06 -11.95 19.98
N SER A 900 18.56 -11.20 20.96
CA SER A 900 19.83 -10.49 20.84
C SER A 900 20.97 -11.23 21.55
N SER A 901 22.03 -11.53 20.80
CA SER A 901 23.30 -12.03 21.35
C SER A 901 24.31 -10.91 21.67
N LEU A 902 23.96 -9.67 21.33
CA LEU A 902 24.80 -8.48 21.51
C LEU A 902 25.01 -8.10 22.97
N ALA A 903 26.10 -7.37 23.23
CA ALA A 903 26.37 -6.77 24.54
C ALA A 903 25.39 -5.65 24.91
N SER A 904 24.67 -5.08 23.94
CA SER A 904 23.62 -4.10 24.17
C SER A 904 22.69 -4.05 22.97
N TYR A 905 21.38 -4.08 23.21
CA TYR A 905 20.36 -3.85 22.18
C TYR A 905 19.23 -2.96 22.70
N THR A 906 18.64 -2.19 21.80
CA THR A 906 17.50 -1.32 22.05
C THR A 906 16.39 -1.65 21.07
N LEU A 907 15.20 -1.97 21.57
CA LEU A 907 14.04 -2.21 20.73
C LEU A 907 13.69 -0.97 19.91
N GLY A 908 13.47 -1.16 18.61
CA GLY A 908 12.89 -0.18 17.71
C GLY A 908 11.40 0.06 18.00
N ALA A 909 10.72 0.84 17.16
CA ALA A 909 9.26 0.98 17.26
C ALA A 909 8.56 -0.35 16.95
N ASN A 910 7.36 -0.55 17.51
CA ASN A 910 6.49 -1.72 17.26
C ASN A 910 7.11 -3.08 17.62
N LEU A 911 8.15 -3.11 18.46
CA LEU A 911 8.74 -4.35 18.97
C LEU A 911 8.42 -4.46 20.47
N GLU A 912 7.78 -5.55 20.88
CA GLU A 912 7.32 -5.72 22.27
C GLU A 912 8.35 -6.46 23.12
N ASN A 913 8.97 -7.51 22.58
CA ASN A 913 9.73 -8.45 23.38
C ASN A 913 11.22 -8.45 23.02
N ILE A 914 12.06 -8.66 24.03
CA ILE A 914 13.49 -8.94 23.83
C ILE A 914 13.95 -10.10 24.70
N VAL A 915 14.70 -11.01 24.08
CA VAL A 915 15.39 -12.12 24.74
C VAL A 915 16.89 -11.90 24.68
N ILE A 916 17.52 -11.81 25.85
CA ILE A 916 18.98 -11.74 25.96
C ILE A 916 19.53 -13.17 25.86
N THR A 917 20.17 -13.50 24.74
CA THR A 917 20.77 -14.84 24.51
C THR A 917 22.29 -14.86 24.76
N GLY A 918 22.92 -13.69 24.88
CA GLY A 918 24.33 -13.55 25.20
C GLY A 918 24.69 -14.15 26.57
N THR A 919 25.86 -14.78 26.68
CA THR A 919 26.33 -15.44 27.93
C THR A 919 27.13 -14.53 28.86
N GLY A 920 27.27 -13.25 28.53
CA GLY A 920 28.03 -12.24 29.27
C GLY A 920 27.16 -11.06 29.67
N ALA A 921 27.76 -9.99 30.20
CA ALA A 921 27.04 -8.75 30.49
C ALA A 921 26.41 -8.19 29.19
N ALA A 922 25.09 -8.23 29.11
CA ALA A 922 24.33 -7.81 27.95
C ALA A 922 23.17 -6.91 28.40
N ASN A 923 23.07 -5.72 27.82
CA ASN A 923 22.03 -4.76 28.19
C ASN A 923 20.85 -4.84 27.22
N ALA A 924 19.63 -4.80 27.76
CA ALA A 924 18.41 -4.70 26.98
C ALA A 924 17.69 -3.41 27.32
N THR A 925 17.26 -2.68 26.30
CA THR A 925 16.47 -1.47 26.48
C THR A 925 15.19 -1.56 25.67
N GLY A 926 14.05 -1.36 26.33
CA GLY A 926 12.72 -1.29 25.72
C GLY A 926 12.48 -0.02 24.89
N ASN A 927 11.24 0.27 24.57
CA ASN A 927 10.77 1.41 23.80
C ASN A 927 9.64 2.15 24.57
N THR A 928 8.56 2.57 23.93
CA THR A 928 7.43 3.26 24.61
C THR A 928 6.21 2.35 24.78
N LEU A 929 6.31 1.09 24.35
CA LEU A 929 5.27 0.07 24.44
C LEU A 929 5.47 -0.74 25.73
N ASP A 930 4.49 -1.55 26.08
CA ASP A 930 4.60 -2.49 27.20
C ASP A 930 5.56 -3.62 26.80
N ASN A 931 6.82 -3.56 27.25
CA ASN A 931 7.84 -4.51 26.83
C ASN A 931 7.99 -5.71 27.77
N LEU A 932 8.25 -6.88 27.18
CA LEU A 932 8.68 -8.08 27.91
C LEU A 932 10.16 -8.36 27.67
N ILE A 933 10.96 -8.14 28.71
CA ILE A 933 12.41 -8.33 28.68
C ILE A 933 12.75 -9.64 29.37
N TYR A 934 13.20 -10.64 28.61
CA TYR A 934 13.71 -11.90 29.16
C TYR A 934 15.18 -11.76 29.54
N ALA A 935 15.45 -11.88 30.84
CA ALA A 935 16.78 -11.80 31.41
C ALA A 935 17.66 -12.98 30.95
N GLY A 936 18.89 -12.66 30.58
CA GLY A 936 19.94 -13.62 30.23
C GLY A 936 20.94 -13.81 31.36
N ALA A 937 21.81 -14.80 31.25
CA ALA A 937 22.89 -14.99 32.22
C ALA A 937 23.93 -13.87 32.09
N GLY A 938 24.28 -13.18 33.18
CA GLY A 938 25.33 -12.16 33.15
C GLY A 938 25.08 -11.03 34.12
N ASP A 939 25.86 -9.95 34.02
CA ASP A 939 25.61 -8.74 34.79
C ASP A 939 24.91 -7.72 33.87
N ASN A 940 23.57 -7.75 33.83
CA ASN A 940 22.80 -7.07 32.80
C ASN A 940 22.20 -5.75 33.28
N VAL A 941 22.03 -4.80 32.38
CA VAL A 941 21.17 -3.62 32.60
C VAL A 941 19.93 -3.77 31.73
N MET A 942 18.77 -3.88 32.38
CA MET A 942 17.47 -3.99 31.74
C MET A 942 16.70 -2.70 32.04
N ASP A 943 16.32 -1.99 30.98
CA ASP A 943 15.65 -0.69 31.08
C ASP A 943 14.40 -0.69 30.20
N GLY A 944 13.21 -0.81 30.79
CA GLY A 944 11.95 -0.88 30.05
C GLY A 944 11.57 0.44 29.36
N ARG A 945 12.07 1.56 29.92
CA ARG A 945 11.73 2.95 29.54
C ARG A 945 10.30 3.33 29.94
N ASP A 946 9.46 3.73 28.98
CA ASP A 946 8.07 4.16 29.18
C ASP A 946 7.17 2.99 28.78
N GLY A 947 6.06 2.79 29.47
CA GLY A 947 5.20 1.63 29.25
C GLY A 947 4.91 0.95 30.58
N ASN A 948 4.22 -0.19 30.54
CA ASN A 948 4.04 -1.10 31.66
C ASN A 948 4.92 -2.35 31.44
N ASP A 949 6.20 -2.22 31.79
CA ASP A 949 7.22 -3.18 31.38
C ASP A 949 7.36 -4.35 32.36
N THR A 950 7.66 -5.52 31.81
CA THR A 950 7.89 -6.75 32.59
C THR A 950 9.28 -7.30 32.35
N VAL A 951 10.04 -7.51 33.42
CA VAL A 951 11.28 -8.29 33.36
C VAL A 951 10.99 -9.73 33.77
N SER A 952 11.36 -10.68 32.91
CA SER A 952 11.12 -12.11 33.08
C SER A 952 12.42 -12.87 33.28
N TYR A 953 12.47 -13.65 34.35
CA TYR A 953 13.57 -14.55 34.69
C TYR A 953 13.29 -16.01 34.31
N LEU A 954 12.35 -16.23 33.40
CA LEU A 954 11.90 -17.56 32.99
C LEU A 954 13.04 -18.50 32.59
N PHE A 955 14.09 -17.97 31.93
CA PHE A 955 15.25 -18.75 31.48
C PHE A 955 16.38 -18.88 32.50
N ALA A 956 16.21 -18.33 33.71
CA ALA A 956 17.21 -18.47 34.77
C ALA A 956 17.39 -19.95 35.16
N THR A 957 18.63 -20.34 35.43
CA THR A 957 18.98 -21.75 35.70
C THR A 957 18.91 -22.13 37.19
N ALA A 958 18.54 -21.17 38.04
CA ALA A 958 18.30 -21.32 39.47
C ALA A 958 17.35 -20.21 39.95
N GLY A 959 16.86 -20.32 41.18
CA GLY A 959 15.97 -19.32 41.77
C GLY A 959 16.58 -17.93 41.86
N VAL A 960 15.75 -16.92 41.70
CA VAL A 960 16.13 -15.51 41.63
C VAL A 960 15.66 -14.70 42.82
N THR A 961 16.39 -13.64 43.16
CA THR A 961 15.98 -12.66 44.17
C THR A 961 16.01 -11.26 43.56
N VAL A 962 14.83 -10.69 43.31
CA VAL A 962 14.69 -9.47 42.50
C VAL A 962 13.75 -8.49 43.19
N ALA A 963 14.12 -7.21 43.20
CA ALA A 963 13.34 -6.14 43.81
C ALA A 963 13.23 -4.91 42.89
N LEU A 964 12.01 -4.40 42.71
CA LEU A 964 11.70 -3.18 41.96
C LEU A 964 11.82 -1.90 42.81
N ASN A 965 11.92 -2.02 44.13
CA ASN A 965 12.05 -0.89 45.04
C ASN A 965 13.46 -0.26 45.08
N THR A 966 14.36 -0.72 44.23
CA THR A 966 15.74 -0.24 44.09
C THR A 966 16.11 -0.17 42.62
N SER A 967 16.83 0.88 42.24
CA SER A 967 17.46 1.02 40.91
C SER A 967 18.96 0.71 40.94
N ALA A 968 19.48 0.25 42.07
CA ALA A 968 20.86 -0.19 42.22
C ALA A 968 21.04 -1.62 41.71
N GLN A 969 22.24 -1.96 41.26
CA GLN A 969 22.59 -3.31 40.88
C GLN A 969 22.34 -4.28 42.04
N GLN A 970 21.70 -5.40 41.75
CA GLN A 970 21.25 -6.40 42.71
C GLN A 970 21.76 -7.78 42.31
N ALA A 971 22.11 -8.59 43.31
CA ALA A 971 22.53 -9.97 43.10
C ALA A 971 21.30 -10.85 42.94
N THR A 972 20.88 -11.04 41.69
CA THR A 972 19.66 -11.78 41.33
C THR A 972 19.86 -13.29 41.43
N GLY A 973 21.09 -13.77 41.60
CA GLY A 973 21.38 -15.18 41.86
C GLY A 973 21.44 -15.97 40.55
N GLY A 974 20.33 -16.61 40.17
CA GLY A 974 20.22 -17.44 38.97
C GLY A 974 20.49 -16.73 37.64
N SER A 975 20.58 -15.40 37.66
CA SER A 975 20.80 -14.54 36.50
C SER A 975 22.01 -13.59 36.61
N GLY A 976 22.78 -13.62 37.71
CA GLY A 976 23.98 -12.78 37.88
C GLY A 976 23.76 -11.50 38.72
N LEU A 977 24.39 -10.38 38.33
CA LEU A 977 24.21 -9.06 38.95
C LEU A 977 23.47 -8.10 38.02
N ASP A 978 22.14 -8.03 38.16
CA ASP A 978 21.31 -7.23 37.26
C ASP A 978 20.97 -5.84 37.82
N THR A 979 20.69 -4.89 36.93
CA THR A 979 20.14 -3.56 37.24
C THR A 979 18.86 -3.35 36.45
N LEU A 980 17.74 -3.11 37.15
CA LEU A 980 16.43 -2.87 36.54
C LEU A 980 16.09 -1.38 36.62
N LYS A 981 15.54 -0.85 35.53
CA LYS A 981 15.08 0.54 35.38
C LYS A 981 13.81 0.56 34.55
N GLY A 982 12.89 1.49 34.83
CA GLY A 982 11.61 1.58 34.11
C GLY A 982 10.95 0.20 34.01
N THR A 983 10.73 -0.46 35.14
CA THR A 983 10.15 -1.80 35.18
C THR A 983 9.07 -1.82 36.24
N GLU A 984 7.87 -2.19 35.83
CA GLU A 984 6.68 -2.19 36.64
C GLU A 984 6.37 -3.60 37.15
N ASN A 985 6.77 -4.65 36.41
CA ASN A 985 6.34 -6.02 36.67
C ASN A 985 7.51 -7.01 36.66
N LEU A 986 7.35 -8.13 37.35
CA LEU A 986 8.34 -9.21 37.41
C LEU A 986 7.70 -10.58 37.17
N THR A 987 8.40 -11.41 36.39
CA THR A 987 8.14 -12.84 36.31
C THR A 987 9.37 -13.62 36.77
N GLY A 988 9.14 -14.59 37.65
CA GLY A 988 10.15 -15.50 38.19
C GLY A 988 10.63 -16.55 37.19
N SER A 989 11.45 -17.44 37.71
CA SER A 989 11.99 -18.62 37.06
C SER A 989 11.10 -19.85 37.31
N GLN A 990 11.64 -21.03 37.03
CA GLN A 990 11.02 -22.32 37.36
C GLN A 990 11.48 -22.88 38.72
N PHE A 991 12.11 -22.06 39.56
CA PHE A 991 12.67 -22.42 40.84
C PHE A 991 12.15 -21.51 41.95
N ALA A 992 12.48 -21.82 43.20
CA ALA A 992 12.07 -21.00 44.35
C ALA A 992 12.65 -19.58 44.27
N ASP A 993 11.78 -18.61 44.00
CA ASP A 993 12.11 -17.22 43.77
C ASP A 993 11.72 -16.30 44.93
N THR A 994 12.30 -15.11 44.95
CA THR A 994 11.91 -14.03 45.87
C THR A 994 11.75 -12.73 45.08
N LEU A 995 10.51 -12.32 44.84
CA LEU A 995 10.17 -11.15 44.05
C LEU A 995 9.58 -10.06 44.95
N THR A 996 10.07 -8.82 44.82
CA THR A 996 9.61 -7.67 45.61
C THR A 996 9.21 -6.52 44.69
N GLY A 997 7.96 -6.07 44.78
CA GLY A 997 7.47 -4.88 44.09
C GLY A 997 7.93 -3.58 44.73
N ASN A 998 7.31 -2.47 44.34
CA ASN A 998 7.64 -1.13 44.76
C ASN A 998 6.44 -0.42 45.43
N LYS A 999 6.18 0.83 45.07
CA LYS A 999 5.09 1.66 45.63
C LYS A 999 3.95 1.90 44.64
N ASN A 1000 4.12 1.43 43.41
CA ASN A 1000 3.16 1.48 42.32
C ASN A 1000 2.45 0.13 42.24
N ALA A 1001 1.33 0.05 41.52
CA ALA A 1001 0.69 -1.23 41.24
C ALA A 1001 1.63 -2.11 40.39
N ASN A 1002 2.01 -3.28 40.91
CA ASN A 1002 2.88 -4.24 40.24
C ASN A 1002 2.15 -5.55 39.96
N VAL A 1003 2.51 -6.22 38.86
CA VAL A 1003 2.19 -7.62 38.61
C VAL A 1003 3.42 -8.46 38.91
N LEU A 1004 3.33 -9.34 39.90
CA LEU A 1004 4.38 -10.26 40.29
C LEU A 1004 3.91 -11.70 40.03
N ASN A 1005 4.65 -12.43 39.19
CA ASN A 1005 4.38 -13.84 38.90
C ASN A 1005 5.57 -14.70 39.35
N GLY A 1006 5.35 -15.63 40.28
CA GLY A 1006 6.37 -16.53 40.80
C GLY A 1006 6.81 -17.58 39.77
N GLY A 1007 5.88 -18.06 38.94
CA GLY A 1007 6.16 -19.08 37.95
C GLY A 1007 6.00 -20.49 38.53
N SER A 1008 7.07 -21.26 38.55
CA SER A 1008 7.07 -22.57 39.20
C SER A 1008 8.11 -22.58 40.30
N GLY A 1009 7.84 -23.23 41.43
CA GLY A 1009 8.76 -23.17 42.56
C GLY A 1009 8.00 -22.92 43.84
N ASN A 1010 8.73 -22.84 44.96
CA ASN A 1010 8.13 -22.37 46.20
C ASN A 1010 8.53 -20.92 46.36
N ASP A 1011 7.67 -20.02 45.91
CA ASP A 1011 8.05 -18.64 45.66
C ASP A 1011 7.65 -17.72 46.81
N THR A 1012 8.37 -16.61 46.96
CA THR A 1012 8.04 -15.57 47.94
C THR A 1012 7.84 -14.26 47.21
N LEU A 1013 6.58 -13.81 47.12
CA LEU A 1013 6.20 -12.57 46.44
C LEU A 1013 5.80 -11.53 47.47
N SER A 1014 6.33 -10.32 47.33
CA SER A 1014 5.98 -9.17 48.18
C SER A 1014 5.61 -7.97 47.31
N GLY A 1015 4.33 -7.63 47.19
CA GLY A 1015 3.82 -6.52 46.37
C GLY A 1015 4.37 -5.17 46.82
N GLY A 1016 4.25 -4.86 48.12
CA GLY A 1016 4.76 -3.63 48.70
C GLY A 1016 3.63 -2.64 48.99
N ALA A 1017 3.60 -1.53 48.26
CA ALA A 1017 2.47 -0.61 48.32
C ALA A 1017 1.93 -0.39 46.91
N GLY A 1018 0.63 -0.13 46.79
CA GLY A 1018 -0.04 -0.09 45.49
C GLY A 1018 -1.11 -1.17 45.43
N ASP A 1019 -1.89 -1.18 44.36
CA ASP A 1019 -2.90 -2.21 44.14
C ASP A 1019 -2.25 -3.32 43.32
N ASP A 1020 -1.63 -4.29 44.00
CA ASP A 1020 -0.75 -5.27 43.36
C ASP A 1020 -1.49 -6.53 42.88
N VAL A 1021 -0.98 -7.19 41.85
CA VAL A 1021 -1.43 -8.52 41.40
C VAL A 1021 -0.34 -9.54 41.69
N LEU A 1022 -0.63 -10.52 42.54
CA LEU A 1022 0.29 -11.56 42.95
C LEU A 1022 -0.20 -12.92 42.43
N ILE A 1023 0.61 -13.54 41.57
CA ILE A 1023 0.39 -14.87 41.02
C ILE A 1023 1.51 -15.76 41.58
N GLY A 1024 1.18 -16.66 42.51
CA GLY A 1024 2.17 -17.60 43.05
C GLY A 1024 2.67 -18.56 41.97
N GLY A 1025 1.74 -19.14 41.23
CA GLY A 1025 2.05 -20.16 40.24
C GLY A 1025 2.05 -21.54 40.89
N SER A 1026 2.86 -22.47 40.40
CA SER A 1026 2.86 -23.83 40.91
C SER A 1026 3.87 -24.03 42.03
N GLY A 1027 3.41 -24.48 43.20
CA GLY A 1027 4.25 -24.90 44.30
C GLY A 1027 3.62 -24.52 45.63
N ALA A 1028 4.43 -24.30 46.66
CA ALA A 1028 3.95 -23.83 47.96
C ALA A 1028 4.46 -22.41 48.18
N ASP A 1029 3.62 -21.44 47.87
CA ASP A 1029 4.04 -20.04 47.74
C ASP A 1029 3.73 -19.22 48.99
N THR A 1030 4.50 -18.15 49.18
CA THR A 1030 4.26 -17.14 50.20
C THR A 1030 3.99 -15.80 49.54
N LEU A 1031 2.74 -15.34 49.58
CA LEU A 1031 2.29 -14.10 48.97
C LEU A 1031 2.06 -13.04 50.04
N ILE A 1032 2.65 -11.86 49.87
CA ILE A 1032 2.55 -10.73 50.78
C ILE A 1032 2.10 -9.53 49.93
N GLY A 1033 0.83 -9.11 50.03
CA GLY A 1033 0.32 -7.98 49.24
C GLY A 1033 0.95 -6.67 49.72
N GLY A 1034 0.51 -6.22 50.89
CA GLY A 1034 1.15 -5.13 51.61
C GLY A 1034 0.14 -4.05 51.98
N THR A 1035 0.21 -2.87 51.36
CA THR A 1035 -0.79 -1.81 51.52
C THR A 1035 -1.39 -1.43 50.18
N GLY A 1036 -2.71 -1.38 50.08
CA GLY A 1036 -3.44 -1.15 48.83
C GLY A 1036 -4.53 -2.20 48.67
N ALA A 1037 -5.23 -2.20 47.55
CA ALA A 1037 -6.22 -3.21 47.23
C ALA A 1037 -5.56 -4.32 46.39
N ASP A 1038 -5.04 -5.34 47.05
CA ASP A 1038 -4.22 -6.38 46.40
C ASP A 1038 -5.08 -7.52 45.83
N ARG A 1039 -4.68 -8.08 44.69
CA ARG A 1039 -5.33 -9.23 44.05
C ARG A 1039 -4.39 -10.45 44.05
N TYR A 1040 -4.83 -11.53 44.69
CA TYR A 1040 -4.13 -12.82 44.67
C TYR A 1040 -4.82 -13.74 43.68
N VAL A 1041 -4.14 -14.09 42.60
CA VAL A 1041 -4.73 -14.78 41.45
C VAL A 1041 -4.31 -16.25 41.44
N PHE A 1042 -5.29 -17.12 41.26
CA PHE A 1042 -5.14 -18.56 41.11
C PHE A 1042 -5.86 -18.99 39.84
N ASN A 1043 -5.11 -19.55 38.88
CA ASN A 1043 -5.62 -19.91 37.56
C ASN A 1043 -5.87 -21.42 37.41
N ASN A 1044 -5.13 -22.27 38.12
CA ASN A 1044 -5.24 -23.73 37.96
C ASN A 1044 -5.23 -24.49 39.28
N SER A 1045 -5.86 -25.67 39.32
CA SER A 1045 -5.87 -26.54 40.50
C SER A 1045 -4.48 -27.05 40.93
N ASN A 1046 -3.50 -27.03 40.02
CA ASN A 1046 -2.13 -27.43 40.30
C ASN A 1046 -1.29 -26.32 40.96
N GLU A 1047 -1.81 -25.10 40.99
CA GLU A 1047 -1.18 -23.96 41.66
C GLU A 1047 -1.38 -24.07 43.16
N THR A 1048 -2.56 -24.56 43.59
CA THR A 1048 -2.94 -24.65 44.99
C THR A 1048 -2.75 -26.07 45.54
N GLY A 1049 -1.96 -26.25 46.60
CA GLY A 1049 -1.75 -27.56 47.23
C GLY A 1049 -2.62 -27.86 48.48
N LEU A 1050 -2.41 -29.04 49.07
CA LEU A 1050 -3.03 -29.47 50.33
C LEU A 1050 -2.01 -29.58 51.47
N GLY A 1051 -2.41 -29.18 52.68
CA GLY A 1051 -1.63 -29.37 53.89
C GLY A 1051 -0.29 -28.63 53.88
N GLY A 1052 0.82 -29.35 53.69
CA GLY A 1052 2.17 -28.77 53.66
C GLY A 1052 2.57 -28.16 52.32
N LEU A 1053 1.73 -28.32 51.28
CA LEU A 1053 1.95 -27.80 49.93
C LEU A 1053 1.03 -26.61 49.60
N ARG A 1054 0.30 -26.11 50.59
CA ARG A 1054 -0.62 -24.98 50.39
C ARG A 1054 0.12 -23.66 50.28
N ASP A 1055 -0.52 -22.71 49.62
CA ASP A 1055 -0.05 -21.33 49.59
C ASP A 1055 -0.40 -20.59 50.87
N ILE A 1056 0.45 -19.62 51.20
CA ILE A 1056 0.34 -18.80 52.40
C ILE A 1056 0.24 -17.34 51.97
N ILE A 1057 -0.91 -16.74 52.19
CA ILE A 1057 -1.11 -15.31 52.05
C ILE A 1057 -0.93 -14.64 53.41
N ASN A 1058 0.05 -13.75 53.50
CA ASN A 1058 0.33 -12.96 54.67
C ASN A 1058 -0.10 -11.51 54.43
N GLY A 1059 -0.94 -10.99 55.32
CA GLY A 1059 -1.33 -9.58 55.28
C GLY A 1059 -2.59 -9.27 54.47
N PHE A 1060 -3.41 -10.27 54.13
CA PHE A 1060 -4.73 -10.06 53.52
C PHE A 1060 -5.64 -9.19 54.41
N LYS A 1061 -6.16 -8.10 53.85
CA LYS A 1061 -7.01 -7.10 54.50
C LYS A 1061 -8.18 -6.72 53.60
N ALA A 1062 -9.30 -7.40 53.80
CA ALA A 1062 -10.58 -7.06 53.16
C ALA A 1062 -11.01 -5.57 53.32
N ALA A 1063 -10.52 -4.88 54.36
CA ALA A 1063 -10.81 -3.47 54.60
C ALA A 1063 -10.02 -2.52 53.67
N GLU A 1064 -8.87 -2.94 53.15
CA GLU A 1064 -8.06 -2.17 52.18
C GLU A 1064 -8.50 -2.45 50.73
N GLY A 1065 -9.22 -3.55 50.50
CA GLY A 1065 -9.84 -3.87 49.21
C GLY A 1065 -9.44 -5.23 48.66
N ASP A 1066 -8.56 -5.95 49.34
CA ASP A 1066 -7.94 -7.18 48.86
C ASP A 1066 -8.94 -8.25 48.37
N LYS A 1067 -8.54 -8.97 47.33
CA LYS A 1067 -9.34 -9.99 46.65
C LYS A 1067 -8.56 -11.26 46.38
N LEU A 1068 -9.25 -12.38 46.55
CA LEU A 1068 -8.83 -13.69 46.04
C LEU A 1068 -9.54 -13.94 44.72
N ASP A 1069 -8.80 -14.21 43.67
CA ASP A 1069 -9.31 -14.38 42.32
C ASP A 1069 -9.13 -15.82 41.83
N PHE A 1070 -10.25 -16.45 41.50
CA PHE A 1070 -10.36 -17.81 40.98
C PHE A 1070 -11.04 -17.84 39.61
N THR A 1071 -11.13 -16.71 38.91
CA THR A 1071 -11.78 -16.63 37.58
C THR A 1071 -11.12 -17.53 36.53
N GLY A 1072 -9.83 -17.87 36.70
CA GLY A 1072 -9.13 -18.82 35.85
C GLY A 1072 -9.46 -20.30 36.10
N PHE A 1073 -10.08 -20.66 37.23
CA PHE A 1073 -10.40 -22.06 37.54
C PHE A 1073 -11.60 -22.58 36.73
N ASP A 1074 -11.39 -23.58 35.87
CA ASP A 1074 -12.47 -24.33 35.20
C ASP A 1074 -13.14 -25.35 36.16
N ALA A 1075 -13.90 -24.86 37.14
CA ALA A 1075 -14.76 -25.70 37.96
C ALA A 1075 -16.08 -25.98 37.20
N ARG A 1076 -16.11 -26.96 36.28
CA ARG A 1076 -17.36 -27.35 35.61
C ARG A 1076 -18.35 -28.00 36.58
N PRO A 1077 -19.67 -27.72 36.49
CA PRO A 1077 -20.34 -26.76 35.61
C PRO A 1077 -20.74 -25.43 36.30
N ASP A 1078 -20.41 -25.24 37.58
CA ASP A 1078 -20.87 -24.10 38.38
C ASP A 1078 -19.67 -23.32 38.93
N ALA A 1079 -19.68 -21.99 38.74
CA ALA A 1079 -18.71 -21.09 39.36
C ALA A 1079 -18.68 -21.29 40.88
N PHE A 1080 -17.50 -21.12 41.49
CA PHE A 1080 -17.33 -21.36 42.92
C PHE A 1080 -18.35 -20.60 43.79
N VAL A 1081 -18.98 -21.32 44.71
CA VAL A 1081 -19.92 -20.76 45.67
C VAL A 1081 -19.27 -20.67 47.04
N PHE A 1082 -19.16 -19.46 47.59
CA PHE A 1082 -18.67 -19.26 48.96
C PHE A 1082 -19.75 -19.60 50.00
N ILE A 1083 -19.54 -20.68 50.75
CA ILE A 1083 -20.50 -21.22 51.74
C ILE A 1083 -20.16 -20.81 53.20
N GLY A 1084 -19.19 -19.91 53.39
CA GLY A 1084 -18.73 -19.51 54.72
C GLY A 1084 -18.00 -20.64 55.45
N ASN A 1085 -18.43 -20.98 56.68
CA ASN A 1085 -17.85 -22.09 57.47
C ASN A 1085 -18.74 -23.34 57.50
N ALA A 1086 -19.72 -23.44 56.59
CA ALA A 1086 -20.48 -24.68 56.44
C ALA A 1086 -19.56 -25.82 55.96
N ALA A 1087 -19.85 -27.06 56.36
CA ALA A 1087 -19.14 -28.21 55.79
C ALA A 1087 -19.56 -28.40 54.33
N PHE A 1088 -18.66 -28.93 53.49
CA PHE A 1088 -18.95 -29.21 52.09
C PHE A 1088 -20.14 -30.15 51.95
N SER A 1089 -20.98 -29.87 50.96
CA SER A 1089 -22.17 -30.64 50.65
C SER A 1089 -21.83 -31.84 49.78
N ALA A 1090 -22.28 -33.04 50.17
CA ALA A 1090 -22.17 -34.19 49.27
C ALA A 1090 -23.02 -33.97 48.00
N ASN A 1091 -22.46 -34.22 46.82
CA ASN A 1091 -23.07 -33.98 45.49
C ASN A 1091 -23.17 -32.52 45.03
N ASN A 1092 -22.41 -31.58 45.61
CA ASN A 1092 -22.17 -30.25 45.02
C ASN A 1092 -20.69 -30.13 44.64
N THR A 1093 -20.42 -29.56 43.49
CA THR A 1093 -19.06 -29.22 43.00
C THR A 1093 -18.85 -27.72 43.11
N GLY A 1094 -17.61 -27.26 43.28
CA GLY A 1094 -17.29 -25.83 43.27
C GLY A 1094 -17.74 -25.10 44.53
N GLU A 1095 -17.44 -25.62 45.72
CA GLU A 1095 -17.72 -24.93 46.99
C GLU A 1095 -16.43 -24.38 47.62
N LEU A 1096 -16.48 -23.15 48.15
CA LEU A 1096 -15.40 -22.52 48.90
C LEU A 1096 -15.80 -22.34 50.37
N ARG A 1097 -14.99 -22.87 51.29
CA ARG A 1097 -15.20 -22.84 52.73
C ARG A 1097 -14.03 -22.18 53.46
N PHE A 1098 -14.30 -21.22 54.33
CA PHE A 1098 -13.29 -20.62 55.20
C PHE A 1098 -13.44 -21.06 56.67
N ALA A 1099 -12.39 -21.65 57.24
CA ALA A 1099 -12.35 -22.10 58.62
C ALA A 1099 -10.94 -21.98 59.22
N ASP A 1100 -10.83 -21.51 60.46
CA ASP A 1100 -9.58 -21.45 61.24
C ASP A 1100 -8.39 -20.79 60.52
N GLY A 1101 -8.66 -19.77 59.68
CA GLY A 1101 -7.62 -19.05 58.92
C GLY A 1101 -7.21 -19.73 57.61
N VAL A 1102 -7.91 -20.77 57.18
CA VAL A 1102 -7.65 -21.48 55.92
C VAL A 1102 -8.90 -21.45 55.04
N LEU A 1103 -8.72 -21.08 53.77
CA LEU A 1103 -9.71 -21.25 52.72
C LEU A 1103 -9.51 -22.63 52.10
N TYR A 1104 -10.55 -23.44 52.15
CA TYR A 1104 -10.64 -24.76 51.56
C TYR A 1104 -11.51 -24.66 50.31
N GLY A 1105 -11.07 -25.24 49.21
CA GLY A 1105 -11.88 -25.39 48.01
C GLY A 1105 -12.16 -26.84 47.68
N ASN A 1106 -13.36 -27.11 47.18
CA ASN A 1106 -13.80 -28.41 46.70
C ASN A 1106 -14.22 -28.30 45.23
N LEU A 1107 -13.49 -29.00 44.37
CA LEU A 1107 -13.65 -29.07 42.93
C LEU A 1107 -14.55 -30.25 42.52
N ASP A 1108 -14.66 -31.28 43.34
CA ASP A 1108 -15.44 -32.48 43.04
C ASP A 1108 -16.68 -32.64 43.96
N ASP A 1109 -17.39 -33.76 43.86
CA ASP A 1109 -18.62 -34.04 44.60
C ASP A 1109 -18.40 -34.70 45.98
N ASN A 1110 -17.13 -34.78 46.41
CA ASN A 1110 -16.71 -35.38 47.66
C ASN A 1110 -16.86 -34.41 48.86
N ILE A 1111 -16.57 -34.88 50.08
CA ILE A 1111 -16.74 -34.08 51.33
C ILE A 1111 -15.43 -33.51 51.88
N GLY A 1112 -14.34 -33.70 51.16
CA GLY A 1112 -12.99 -33.21 51.44
C GLY A 1112 -12.69 -31.90 50.71
N ALA A 1113 -11.53 -31.33 51.02
CA ALA A 1113 -10.99 -30.22 50.25
C ALA A 1113 -10.03 -30.77 49.20
N ASP A 1114 -10.07 -30.21 48.00
CA ASP A 1114 -9.13 -30.50 46.92
C ASP A 1114 -7.93 -29.55 46.95
N PHE A 1115 -8.11 -28.35 47.50
CA PHE A 1115 -7.02 -27.41 47.75
C PHE A 1115 -7.22 -26.57 49.02
N GLU A 1116 -6.11 -26.05 49.54
CA GLU A 1116 -6.05 -25.18 50.72
C GLU A 1116 -5.25 -23.91 50.40
N ILE A 1117 -5.69 -22.77 50.93
CA ILE A 1117 -4.94 -21.51 50.95
C ILE A 1117 -4.98 -20.95 52.38
N GLN A 1118 -3.82 -20.70 52.97
CA GLN A 1118 -3.74 -20.16 54.32
C GLN A 1118 -3.75 -18.62 54.30
N LEU A 1119 -4.71 -18.01 55.00
CA LEU A 1119 -4.81 -16.56 55.19
C LEU A 1119 -4.34 -16.19 56.61
N THR A 1120 -3.06 -15.82 56.75
CA THR A 1120 -2.47 -15.56 58.08
C THR A 1120 -3.05 -14.27 58.68
N GLY A 1121 -3.68 -14.40 59.86
CA GLY A 1121 -4.22 -13.26 60.62
C GLY A 1121 -5.66 -12.88 60.28
N VAL A 1122 -6.30 -13.56 59.32
CA VAL A 1122 -7.69 -13.32 58.92
C VAL A 1122 -8.65 -14.13 59.79
N GLN A 1123 -9.64 -13.46 60.40
CA GLN A 1123 -10.64 -14.10 61.27
C GLN A 1123 -11.99 -14.37 60.58
N SER A 1124 -12.28 -13.67 59.49
CA SER A 1124 -13.52 -13.82 58.71
C SER A 1124 -13.30 -13.38 57.27
N LEU A 1125 -13.89 -14.12 56.33
CA LEU A 1125 -13.88 -13.85 54.89
C LEU A 1125 -15.33 -13.76 54.39
N GLN A 1126 -15.64 -12.86 53.45
CA GLN A 1126 -16.97 -12.69 52.86
C GLN A 1126 -16.97 -13.07 51.38
N ALA A 1127 -18.15 -13.34 50.83
CA ALA A 1127 -18.30 -13.63 49.40
C ALA A 1127 -17.80 -12.47 48.50
N ALA A 1128 -17.86 -11.23 48.98
CA ALA A 1128 -17.37 -10.06 48.24
C ALA A 1128 -15.83 -9.98 48.18
N ASP A 1129 -15.12 -10.76 49.00
CA ASP A 1129 -13.65 -10.81 49.04
C ASP A 1129 -13.07 -11.80 48.00
N ILE A 1130 -13.96 -12.49 47.29
CA ILE A 1130 -13.63 -13.55 46.35
C ILE A 1130 -14.21 -13.18 44.98
N ILE A 1131 -13.43 -13.40 43.93
CA ILE A 1131 -13.81 -13.20 42.53
C ILE A 1131 -13.76 -14.57 41.87
N VAL A 1132 -14.87 -14.96 41.24
CA VAL A 1132 -15.15 -16.31 40.71
C VAL A 1132 -15.86 -16.23 39.38
#